data_AF-A0A2E7H8T9-F1
#
_entry.id   AF-A0A2E7H8T9-F1
#
_cell.length_a   1.000
_cell.length_b   1.000
_cell.length_c   1.000
_cell.angle_alpha   90.00
_cell.angle_beta   90.00
_cell.angle_gamma   90.00
#
_symmetry.space_group_name_H-M   'P 1'
#
loop_
_entity.id
_entity.type
_entity.pdbx_description
1 polymer ?
#
loop_
_entity_poly.entity_id
_entity_poly.type
_entity_poly.pdbx_seq_one_letter_code
_entity_poly.pdbx_strand_id
1 'polypeptide(L)'
;MAQSSRYYKIDQDILLEFIYHDQGDPEKYRIEVDDNGSEVMFLDTVDQDPFKTRHLINELGSAVVNFDVTSVSGYIAVENFAARTLLLQNGKTYKFDLSALAAPSQFAITGSLGIYSYSPTTQIGEFTPNTNGTVEYTYPGLIGGKVIVDTRANPLFASPDEATGNDINQTIGRYHGVNVPGEDATKYALLGYDSTGNYEMHNFINNSVEWPGGNEADLLNYQTEATQNINFILYDTVRLHLRSGFSFSARGYEGFLFEVTAGRTTGLNNFLTQLVYLNQSNYEHSNPKPFILGETLWSKFINIKIPSLVGQNAEFTDRFYGDGTTGSSDLDPFSNYGIRFALLDSLKTINGFDYVYTGEENVFTVPREDEFVDFTVTVENATDGDYFKIYGEKDNSIAAFEGHILDRIQTSSDDIVVIFEVEVFEQVGTSFIKTGGTTFTQYEDFSTPLVFRPVIQNANVAVNFSIDVTMRIYNQTDNTQIVKKAALTVAEASKYGKRLSALKIDNPNIMTEVYNILPSLSSNKTISGFITDNLPRSVKFVPSFIERHNVIASSSRVDLRSIGSGSGSGAGTGFGGGRGVELFAEVEEFDTTEFVNEGDLTVAIPPFSTYIKFVIAKKRGDDFELVSFENAELVILTFNDGKTKLKFNHVYNKEIDMGKGEVLFKINEQNANTIRGMVNRDFYISIDNGADESMVTKGKFTLG
;
A
#
# COMPACT_ATOMS: atom_id res chain seq x y z
N MET A 1 -1.87 10.65 13.74
CA MET A 1 -1.79 9.21 14.08
C MET A 1 -2.58 8.43 13.02
N ALA A 2 -2.62 7.10 13.06
CA ALA A 2 -3.50 6.36 12.16
C ALA A 2 -4.95 6.48 12.65
N GLN A 3 -5.90 6.71 11.75
CA GLN A 3 -7.33 6.65 12.05
C GLN A 3 -7.67 5.28 12.64
N SER A 4 -8.25 5.26 13.84
CA SER A 4 -8.60 4.01 14.52
C SER A 4 -10.09 3.69 14.38
N SER A 5 -10.43 2.43 14.16
CA SER A 5 -11.81 1.97 14.10
C SER A 5 -12.04 0.64 14.81
N ARG A 6 -13.27 0.45 15.32
CA ARG A 6 -13.70 -0.75 16.04
C ARG A 6 -15.02 -1.28 15.48
N TYR A 7 -15.09 -2.59 15.29
CA TYR A 7 -16.27 -3.24 14.73
C TYR A 7 -17.12 -3.92 15.81
N TYR A 8 -18.44 -3.79 15.71
CA TYR A 8 -19.43 -4.41 16.56
C TYR A 8 -20.53 -5.02 15.69
N LYS A 9 -20.75 -6.33 15.83
CA LYS A 9 -21.90 -6.97 15.17
C LYS A 9 -23.15 -6.70 16.02
N ILE A 10 -24.03 -5.82 15.52
CA ILE A 10 -25.19 -5.32 16.26
C ILE A 10 -26.52 -5.91 15.78
N ASP A 11 -26.53 -6.51 14.61
CA ASP A 11 -27.66 -7.28 14.08
C ASP A 11 -27.14 -8.33 13.07
N GLN A 12 -27.99 -9.26 12.66
CA GLN A 12 -27.66 -10.22 11.61
C GLN A 12 -27.25 -9.53 10.29
N ASP A 13 -27.91 -8.43 9.93
CA ASP A 13 -27.71 -7.72 8.67
C ASP A 13 -26.94 -6.40 8.82
N ILE A 14 -26.53 -6.04 10.04
CA ILE A 14 -25.80 -4.79 10.34
C ILE A 14 -24.55 -5.03 11.19
N LEU A 15 -23.44 -4.52 10.69
CA LEU A 15 -22.16 -4.42 11.39
C LEU A 15 -21.82 -2.94 11.58
N LEU A 16 -21.72 -2.51 12.84
CA LEU A 16 -21.28 -1.17 13.19
C LEU A 16 -19.76 -1.11 13.16
N GLU A 17 -19.21 -0.09 12.52
CA GLU A 17 -17.83 0.34 12.62
C GLU A 17 -17.81 1.73 13.25
N PHE A 18 -17.23 1.85 14.44
CA PHE A 18 -17.01 3.14 15.10
C PHE A 18 -15.61 3.61 14.73
N ILE A 19 -15.49 4.82 14.19
CA ILE A 19 -14.24 5.40 13.69
C ILE A 19 -13.97 6.67 14.49
N TYR A 20 -12.91 6.64 15.27
CA TYR A 20 -12.47 7.78 16.08
C TYR A 20 -11.78 8.82 15.20
N HIS A 21 -12.01 10.10 15.49
CA HIS A 21 -11.21 11.18 14.93
C HIS A 21 -9.74 11.04 15.36
N ASP A 22 -8.83 11.52 14.51
CA ASP A 22 -7.40 11.55 14.86
C ASP A 22 -7.13 12.69 15.82
N GLN A 23 -6.92 12.36 17.10
CA GLN A 23 -6.59 13.35 18.12
C GLN A 23 -5.24 14.07 17.86
N GLY A 24 -4.36 13.49 17.05
CA GLY A 24 -3.09 14.09 16.66
C GLY A 24 -3.21 15.09 15.51
N ASP A 25 -4.33 15.07 14.78
CA ASP A 25 -4.64 15.97 13.67
C ASP A 25 -6.16 16.28 13.62
N PRO A 26 -6.67 16.98 14.65
CA PRO A 26 -8.11 17.19 14.80
C PRO A 26 -8.71 18.09 13.73
N GLU A 27 -7.91 18.92 13.05
CA GLU A 27 -8.38 19.86 12.02
C GLU A 27 -9.13 19.14 10.88
N LYS A 28 -8.70 17.93 10.50
CA LYS A 28 -9.36 17.13 9.44
C LYS A 28 -10.76 16.63 9.77
N TYR A 29 -11.16 16.71 11.04
CA TYR A 29 -12.42 16.18 11.55
C TYR A 29 -13.34 17.28 12.06
N ARG A 30 -12.92 18.53 11.94
CA ARG A 30 -13.76 19.70 12.22
C ARG A 30 -14.65 19.96 11.02
N ILE A 31 -15.89 20.30 11.29
CA ILE A 31 -16.80 20.86 10.31
C ILE A 31 -17.23 22.20 10.86
N GLU A 32 -17.05 23.25 10.07
CA GLU A 32 -17.48 24.60 10.43
C GLU A 32 -19.01 24.63 10.56
N VAL A 33 -19.53 25.44 11.48
CA VAL A 33 -20.97 25.70 11.56
C VAL A 33 -21.23 27.04 10.89
N ASP A 34 -21.93 27.02 9.76
CA ASP A 34 -22.09 28.18 8.88
C ASP A 34 -23.50 28.28 8.28
N ASP A 35 -23.75 29.33 7.49
CA ASP A 35 -25.01 29.57 6.77
C ASP A 35 -25.01 29.01 5.33
N ASN A 36 -23.96 28.27 4.94
CA ASN A 36 -23.77 27.74 3.59
C ASN A 36 -23.94 26.22 3.51
N GLY A 37 -24.61 25.67 4.51
CA GLY A 37 -25.06 24.30 4.52
C GLY A 37 -24.52 23.49 5.67
N SER A 38 -23.74 24.03 6.61
CA SER A 38 -23.35 23.30 7.82
C SER A 38 -24.10 23.80 9.06
N GLU A 39 -25.34 23.36 9.22
CA GLU A 39 -26.26 23.83 10.24
C GLU A 39 -26.55 22.80 11.33
N VAL A 40 -26.70 23.27 12.57
CA VAL A 40 -26.95 22.42 13.73
C VAL A 40 -28.14 22.90 14.50
N MET A 41 -29.04 21.97 14.81
CA MET A 41 -30.28 22.24 15.54
C MET A 41 -30.39 21.34 16.76
N PHE A 42 -30.99 21.88 17.81
CA PHE A 42 -31.23 21.17 19.06
C PHE A 42 -32.74 21.05 19.28
N LEU A 43 -33.23 19.82 19.37
CA LEU A 43 -34.61 19.57 19.76
C LEU A 43 -34.65 19.29 21.26
N ASP A 44 -35.21 20.23 22.02
CA ASP A 44 -35.45 20.09 23.45
C ASP A 44 -36.59 19.11 23.70
N THR A 45 -36.40 18.16 24.64
CA THR A 45 -37.50 17.29 25.09
C THR A 45 -38.44 17.98 26.07
N VAL A 46 -38.03 19.11 26.64
CA VAL A 46 -38.85 19.99 27.47
C VAL A 46 -38.62 21.42 26.98
N ASP A 47 -39.70 22.07 26.58
CA ASP A 47 -39.66 23.37 25.92
C ASP A 47 -38.79 24.38 26.69
N GLN A 48 -37.79 24.94 25.99
CA GLN A 48 -36.85 25.96 26.49
C GLN A 48 -36.07 25.56 27.77
N ASP A 49 -35.90 24.27 28.07
CA ASP A 49 -35.10 23.79 29.21
C ASP A 49 -33.78 23.13 28.75
N PRO A 50 -32.66 23.89 28.72
CA PRO A 50 -31.36 23.38 28.26
C PRO A 50 -30.74 22.26 29.10
N PHE A 51 -31.25 22.07 30.32
CA PHE A 51 -30.72 21.11 31.29
C PHE A 51 -31.47 19.77 31.24
N LYS A 52 -32.41 19.60 30.30
CA LYS A 52 -33.07 18.32 30.00
C LYS A 52 -32.42 17.63 28.81
N THR A 53 -32.86 16.40 28.55
CA THR A 53 -32.44 15.64 27.39
C THR A 53 -32.72 16.42 26.11
N ARG A 54 -31.72 16.46 25.23
CA ARG A 54 -31.80 17.08 23.90
C ARG A 54 -31.48 16.08 22.81
N HIS A 55 -32.05 16.31 21.65
CA HIS A 55 -31.70 15.61 20.44
C HIS A 55 -30.94 16.54 19.50
N LEU A 56 -29.86 16.02 18.93
CA LEU A 56 -29.11 16.69 17.89
C LEU A 56 -29.70 16.35 16.52
N ILE A 57 -29.89 17.36 15.68
CA ILE A 57 -30.14 17.22 14.24
C ILE A 57 -29.08 18.05 13.53
N ASN A 58 -28.31 17.41 12.65
CA ASN A 58 -27.24 18.09 11.90
C ASN A 58 -27.62 18.14 10.44
N GLU A 59 -28.06 19.29 9.97
CA GLU A 59 -28.32 19.53 8.55
C GLU A 59 -27.02 20.03 7.90
N LEU A 60 -26.07 19.10 7.69
CA LEU A 60 -24.78 19.45 7.06
C LEU A 60 -24.69 19.00 5.59
N GLY A 61 -24.30 19.94 4.75
CA GLY A 61 -23.72 19.85 3.42
C GLY A 61 -24.58 19.27 2.30
N SER A 62 -25.74 18.65 2.55
CA SER A 62 -26.32 17.71 1.58
C SER A 62 -26.56 18.27 0.15
N ALA A 63 -26.71 19.59 0.02
CA ALA A 63 -26.91 20.31 -1.24
C ALA A 63 -25.63 20.81 -1.94
N VAL A 64 -24.48 20.95 -1.27
CA VAL A 64 -23.25 21.53 -1.85
C VAL A 64 -22.08 20.57 -1.74
N VAL A 65 -21.47 20.18 -2.86
CA VAL A 65 -20.33 19.25 -2.91
C VAL A 65 -19.09 19.98 -3.40
N ASN A 66 -17.99 19.90 -2.66
CA ASN A 66 -16.72 20.51 -3.05
C ASN A 66 -15.82 19.48 -3.75
N PHE A 67 -15.02 19.94 -4.72
CA PHE A 67 -14.05 19.16 -5.49
C PHE A 67 -12.74 19.92 -5.62
N ASP A 68 -11.62 19.26 -5.36
CA ASP A 68 -10.29 19.79 -5.67
C ASP A 68 -9.92 19.48 -7.13
N VAL A 69 -9.52 20.51 -7.89
CA VAL A 69 -9.13 20.37 -9.29
C VAL A 69 -7.66 20.75 -9.49
N THR A 70 -6.88 19.80 -9.99
CA THR A 70 -5.45 19.95 -10.28
C THR A 70 -5.12 19.55 -11.72
N SER A 71 -3.85 19.71 -12.12
CA SER A 71 -3.34 19.20 -13.39
C SER A 71 -2.23 18.18 -13.16
N VAL A 72 -2.31 17.01 -13.81
CA VAL A 72 -1.33 15.93 -13.67
C VAL A 72 -1.04 15.31 -15.04
N SER A 73 0.23 15.32 -15.46
CA SER A 73 0.72 14.63 -16.67
C SER A 73 -0.12 14.84 -17.94
N GLY A 74 -0.60 16.07 -18.20
CA GLY A 74 -1.39 16.41 -19.38
C GLY A 74 -2.91 16.22 -19.25
N TYR A 75 -3.40 15.90 -18.05
CA TYR A 75 -4.83 15.73 -17.74
C TYR A 75 -5.29 16.76 -16.72
N ILE A 76 -6.59 17.08 -16.74
CA ILE A 76 -7.27 17.64 -15.58
C ILE A 76 -7.57 16.51 -14.61
N ALA A 77 -7.14 16.67 -13.38
CA ALA A 77 -7.42 15.75 -12.28
C ALA A 77 -8.47 16.37 -11.36
N VAL A 78 -9.49 15.60 -11.01
CA VAL A 78 -10.46 15.94 -9.96
C VAL A 78 -10.21 14.98 -8.80
N GLU A 79 -10.02 15.49 -7.59
CA GLU A 79 -9.60 14.71 -6.41
C GLU A 79 -8.31 13.90 -6.63
N ASN A 80 -7.38 14.43 -7.43
CA ASN A 80 -6.14 13.76 -7.88
C ASN A 80 -6.32 12.59 -8.86
N PHE A 81 -7.48 12.44 -9.52
CA PHE A 81 -7.70 11.44 -10.56
C PHE A 81 -7.84 12.08 -11.94
N ALA A 82 -6.89 11.76 -12.84
CA ALA A 82 -6.85 12.23 -14.22
C ALA A 82 -8.11 11.84 -15.02
N ALA A 83 -8.74 12.82 -15.69
CA ALA A 83 -9.92 12.66 -16.56
C ALA A 83 -11.05 11.79 -15.97
N ARG A 84 -11.25 11.92 -14.65
CA ARG A 84 -12.29 11.22 -13.89
C ARG A 84 -13.68 11.41 -14.53
N THR A 85 -14.49 10.35 -14.49
CA THR A 85 -15.93 10.48 -14.78
C THR A 85 -16.66 10.83 -13.49
N LEU A 86 -17.38 11.95 -13.49
CA LEU A 86 -18.21 12.41 -12.38
C LEU A 86 -19.64 11.92 -12.59
N LEU A 87 -20.26 11.39 -11.54
CA LEU A 87 -21.69 11.06 -11.52
C LEU A 87 -22.36 11.96 -10.49
N LEU A 88 -23.09 12.95 -10.98
CA LEU A 88 -23.69 14.04 -10.21
C LEU A 88 -25.20 13.87 -10.11
N GLN A 89 -25.79 14.39 -9.04
CA GLN A 89 -27.22 14.40 -8.79
C GLN A 89 -27.84 15.72 -9.26
N ASN A 90 -28.97 15.63 -9.94
CA ASN A 90 -29.78 16.79 -10.30
C ASN A 90 -30.28 17.52 -9.04
N GLY A 91 -30.14 18.86 -8.99
CA GLY A 91 -30.59 19.71 -7.89
C GLY A 91 -29.56 19.99 -6.80
N LYS A 92 -28.37 19.37 -6.86
CA LYS A 92 -27.24 19.73 -5.99
C LYS A 92 -26.34 20.77 -6.65
N THR A 93 -25.61 21.51 -5.85
CA THR A 93 -24.56 22.43 -6.25
C THR A 93 -23.20 21.78 -6.09
N TYR A 94 -22.35 21.88 -7.11
CA TYR A 94 -21.00 21.31 -7.13
C TYR A 94 -19.98 22.44 -7.29
N LYS A 95 -19.15 22.64 -6.27
CA LYS A 95 -18.08 23.63 -6.27
C LYS A 95 -16.77 22.93 -6.62
N PHE A 96 -16.03 23.48 -7.57
CA PHE A 96 -14.72 23.05 -7.99
C PHE A 96 -13.72 24.09 -7.54
N ASP A 97 -12.82 23.75 -6.62
CA ASP A 97 -11.66 24.57 -6.30
C ASP A 97 -10.65 24.45 -7.45
N LEU A 98 -10.46 25.56 -8.16
CA LEU A 98 -9.62 25.65 -9.33
C LEU A 98 -8.28 26.34 -9.02
N SER A 99 -8.00 26.66 -7.75
CA SER A 99 -6.85 27.47 -7.33
C SER A 99 -5.49 26.86 -7.68
N ALA A 100 -5.44 25.53 -7.81
CA ALA A 100 -4.24 24.80 -8.22
C ALA A 100 -3.99 24.79 -9.73
N LEU A 101 -4.90 25.33 -10.56
CA LEU A 101 -4.73 25.44 -12.01
C LEU A 101 -4.00 26.74 -12.38
N ALA A 102 -3.17 26.68 -13.43
CA ALA A 102 -2.39 27.84 -13.88
C ALA A 102 -3.25 29.03 -14.35
N ALA A 103 -4.44 28.75 -14.90
CA ALA A 103 -5.41 29.75 -15.31
C ALA A 103 -6.83 29.26 -14.96
N PRO A 104 -7.28 29.44 -13.70
CA PRO A 104 -8.52 28.85 -13.19
C PRO A 104 -9.77 29.16 -14.03
N SER A 105 -9.85 30.36 -14.61
CA SER A 105 -10.95 30.80 -15.47
C SER A 105 -11.12 30.01 -16.78
N GLN A 106 -10.14 29.17 -17.14
CA GLN A 106 -10.20 28.35 -18.35
C GLN A 106 -10.85 26.98 -18.12
N PHE A 107 -11.14 26.60 -16.87
CA PHE A 107 -11.94 25.41 -16.59
C PHE A 107 -13.40 25.65 -16.98
N ALA A 108 -13.98 24.71 -17.73
CA ALA A 108 -15.35 24.81 -18.20
C ALA A 108 -16.07 23.47 -18.19
N ILE A 109 -17.34 23.48 -17.80
CA ILE A 109 -18.27 22.37 -18.02
C ILE A 109 -19.06 22.68 -19.29
N THR A 110 -19.05 21.73 -20.23
CA THR A 110 -19.71 21.84 -21.53
C THR A 110 -21.22 21.60 -21.43
N GLY A 111 -21.96 21.98 -22.48
CA GLY A 111 -23.40 21.71 -22.58
C GLY A 111 -24.28 22.61 -21.69
N SER A 112 -25.54 22.19 -21.52
CA SER A 112 -26.60 23.00 -20.88
C SER A 112 -27.42 22.20 -19.87
N LEU A 113 -26.81 21.25 -19.16
CA LEU A 113 -27.49 20.42 -18.14
C LEU A 113 -27.70 21.14 -16.80
N GLY A 114 -27.20 22.37 -16.67
CA GLY A 114 -27.20 23.15 -15.44
C GLY A 114 -26.61 24.53 -15.65
N ILE A 115 -26.46 25.25 -14.55
CA ILE A 115 -25.81 26.55 -14.52
C ILE A 115 -24.39 26.35 -14.02
N TYR A 116 -23.40 26.71 -14.83
CA TYR A 116 -22.00 26.82 -14.41
C TYR A 116 -21.63 28.30 -14.25
N SER A 117 -20.99 28.66 -13.15
CA SER A 117 -20.45 29.99 -12.90
C SER A 117 -19.03 29.88 -12.33
N TYR A 118 -18.21 30.92 -12.50
CA TYR A 118 -16.86 30.97 -11.95
C TYR A 118 -16.65 32.29 -11.22
N SER A 119 -16.13 32.21 -10.00
CA SER A 119 -15.77 33.36 -9.17
C SER A 119 -14.26 33.64 -9.27
N PRO A 120 -13.82 34.77 -9.85
CA PRO A 120 -12.40 35.11 -9.92
C PRO A 120 -11.81 35.50 -8.56
N THR A 121 -12.64 35.85 -7.57
CA THR A 121 -12.19 36.23 -6.23
C THR A 121 -11.86 35.00 -5.38
N THR A 122 -12.73 34.00 -5.40
CA THR A 122 -12.53 32.75 -4.63
C THR A 122 -11.84 31.66 -5.43
N GLN A 123 -11.73 31.82 -6.76
CA GLN A 123 -11.21 30.81 -7.69
C GLN A 123 -12.04 29.51 -7.72
N ILE A 124 -13.32 29.61 -7.37
CA ILE A 124 -14.26 28.48 -7.35
C ILE A 124 -15.15 28.51 -8.60
N GLY A 125 -15.25 27.36 -9.28
CA GLY A 125 -16.27 27.09 -10.30
C GLY A 125 -17.48 26.40 -9.68
N GLU A 126 -18.67 26.96 -9.80
CA GLU A 126 -19.91 26.40 -9.24
C GLU A 126 -20.81 25.85 -10.35
N PHE A 127 -21.27 24.61 -10.22
CA PHE A 127 -22.14 23.93 -11.16
C PHE A 127 -23.39 23.38 -10.48
N THR A 128 -24.56 23.86 -10.87
CA THR A 128 -25.86 23.35 -10.39
C THR A 128 -26.62 22.70 -11.55
N PRO A 129 -26.50 21.37 -11.74
CA PRO A 129 -27.32 20.63 -12.70
C PRO A 129 -28.80 20.73 -12.37
N ASN A 130 -29.62 20.97 -13.39
CA ASN A 130 -31.08 20.97 -13.31
C ASN A 130 -31.73 19.94 -14.25
N THR A 131 -30.93 19.28 -15.10
CA THR A 131 -31.41 18.32 -16.10
C THR A 131 -30.48 17.10 -16.15
N ASN A 132 -31.05 15.89 -16.21
CA ASN A 132 -30.28 14.65 -16.35
C ASN A 132 -29.67 14.55 -17.75
N GLY A 133 -28.47 13.97 -17.86
CA GLY A 133 -27.78 13.80 -19.14
C GLY A 133 -26.28 13.54 -18.99
N THR A 134 -25.52 13.75 -20.07
CA THR A 134 -24.06 13.65 -20.05
C THR A 134 -23.42 14.85 -20.71
N VAL A 135 -22.42 15.44 -20.05
CA VAL A 135 -21.56 16.53 -20.54
C VAL A 135 -20.10 16.21 -20.19
N GLU A 136 -19.18 17.13 -20.50
CA GLU A 136 -17.75 17.01 -20.24
C GLU A 136 -17.22 18.24 -19.50
N TYR A 137 -16.22 18.07 -18.65
CA TYR A 137 -15.43 19.19 -18.12
C TYR A 137 -14.10 19.27 -18.86
N THR A 138 -13.61 20.49 -19.11
CA THR A 138 -12.52 20.75 -20.06
C THR A 138 -11.58 21.84 -19.56
N TYR A 139 -10.34 21.81 -20.06
CA TYR A 139 -9.33 22.86 -19.85
C TYR A 139 -8.35 22.89 -21.03
N PRO A 140 -7.93 24.06 -21.55
CA PRO A 140 -7.05 24.17 -22.70
C PRO A 140 -5.71 23.44 -22.54
N GLY A 141 -5.37 22.58 -23.50
CA GLY A 141 -4.10 21.84 -23.51
C GLY A 141 -4.04 20.66 -22.53
N LEU A 142 -5.13 20.36 -21.82
CA LEU A 142 -5.26 19.21 -20.94
C LEU A 142 -6.44 18.34 -21.38
N ILE A 143 -6.35 17.04 -21.11
CA ILE A 143 -7.45 16.10 -21.36
C ILE A 143 -8.42 16.15 -20.17
N GLY A 144 -9.67 16.50 -20.44
CA GLY A 144 -10.77 16.56 -19.48
C GLY A 144 -11.51 15.23 -19.30
N GLY A 145 -12.58 15.23 -18.50
CA GLY A 145 -13.38 14.05 -18.17
C GLY A 145 -14.87 14.23 -18.41
N LYS A 146 -15.65 13.19 -18.15
CA LYS A 146 -17.11 13.16 -18.37
C LYS A 146 -17.87 13.51 -17.09
N VAL A 147 -19.03 14.15 -17.23
CA VAL A 147 -20.00 14.41 -16.18
C VAL A 147 -21.33 13.77 -16.59
N ILE A 148 -21.80 12.81 -15.81
CA ILE A 148 -23.11 12.18 -15.96
C ILE A 148 -24.00 12.75 -14.86
N VAL A 149 -25.10 13.39 -15.23
CA VAL A 149 -26.11 13.89 -14.29
C VAL A 149 -27.29 12.94 -14.29
N ASP A 150 -27.66 12.44 -13.11
CA ASP A 150 -28.81 11.55 -12.92
C ASP A 150 -29.58 11.92 -11.64
N THR A 151 -30.66 11.18 -11.36
CA THR A 151 -31.43 11.20 -10.12
C THR A 151 -30.61 10.77 -8.90
N ARG A 152 -29.45 10.12 -9.10
CA ARG A 152 -28.54 9.68 -8.05
C ARG A 152 -27.10 10.03 -8.40
N ALA A 153 -26.40 10.64 -7.46
CA ALA A 153 -24.96 10.87 -7.52
C ALA A 153 -24.18 9.57 -7.24
N ASN A 154 -22.90 9.52 -7.61
CA ASN A 154 -21.99 8.53 -7.03
C ASN A 154 -21.59 9.00 -5.63
N PRO A 155 -22.08 8.36 -4.56
CA PRO A 155 -21.95 8.91 -3.21
C PRO A 155 -20.51 8.91 -2.67
N LEU A 156 -19.60 8.15 -3.28
CA LEU A 156 -18.19 8.10 -2.86
C LEU A 156 -17.42 9.39 -3.16
N PHE A 157 -17.89 10.18 -4.13
CA PHE A 157 -17.18 11.37 -4.61
C PHE A 157 -18.12 12.53 -4.95
N ALA A 158 -19.44 12.35 -4.90
CA ALA A 158 -20.42 13.40 -5.16
C ALA A 158 -21.35 13.63 -3.94
N SER A 159 -20.86 13.20 -2.77
CA SER A 159 -21.37 13.61 -1.46
C SER A 159 -20.36 14.61 -0.86
N PRO A 160 -20.82 15.66 -0.19
CA PRO A 160 -19.93 16.58 0.51
C PRO A 160 -19.15 15.85 1.59
N ASP A 161 -17.87 16.16 1.75
CA ASP A 161 -17.07 15.62 2.86
C ASP A 161 -17.64 16.02 4.22
N GLU A 162 -18.37 17.13 4.28
CA GLU A 162 -19.03 17.68 5.46
C GLU A 162 -20.37 16.99 5.79
N ALA A 163 -20.91 16.14 4.91
CA ALA A 163 -22.17 15.47 5.14
C ALA A 163 -22.11 14.58 6.40
N THR A 164 -22.99 14.87 7.36
CA THR A 164 -23.06 14.10 8.61
C THR A 164 -23.92 12.86 8.50
N GLY A 165 -24.88 12.83 7.59
CA GLY A 165 -25.86 11.75 7.53
C GLY A 165 -26.81 11.71 8.74
N ASN A 166 -26.90 12.81 9.50
CA ASN A 166 -27.76 13.01 10.68
C ASN A 166 -28.78 14.15 10.46
N ASP A 167 -29.08 14.44 9.20
CA ASP A 167 -30.07 15.41 8.71
C ASP A 167 -31.45 14.75 8.51
N ILE A 168 -32.50 15.56 8.43
CA ILE A 168 -33.81 15.11 7.98
C ILE A 168 -33.91 15.32 6.47
N ASN A 169 -34.15 14.26 5.70
CA ASN A 169 -34.24 14.34 4.24
C ASN A 169 -35.28 13.38 3.67
N GLN A 170 -36.46 13.91 3.40
CA GLN A 170 -37.61 13.12 2.93
C GLN A 170 -37.36 12.47 1.56
N THR A 171 -36.57 13.12 0.70
CA THR A 171 -36.33 12.67 -0.69
C THR A 171 -35.58 11.34 -0.74
N ILE A 172 -34.60 11.17 0.16
CA ILE A 172 -33.82 9.93 0.27
C ILE A 172 -34.32 9.01 1.40
N GLY A 173 -35.36 9.45 2.10
CA GLY A 173 -35.98 8.73 3.20
C GLY A 173 -35.14 8.69 4.47
N ARG A 174 -34.46 9.79 4.82
CA ARG A 174 -33.74 9.96 6.08
C ARG A 174 -34.66 10.63 7.10
N TYR A 175 -34.94 9.93 8.18
CA TYR A 175 -35.92 10.35 9.19
C TYR A 175 -35.32 10.26 10.59
N HIS A 176 -35.91 10.99 11.53
CA HIS A 176 -35.53 10.93 12.94
C HIS A 176 -36.70 10.41 13.77
N GLY A 177 -36.42 9.64 14.82
CA GLY A 177 -37.42 9.14 15.76
C GLY A 177 -37.35 9.88 17.09
N VAL A 178 -38.48 10.36 17.60
CA VAL A 178 -38.58 10.87 18.97
C VAL A 178 -39.53 10.01 19.78
N ASN A 179 -39.10 9.61 20.97
CA ASN A 179 -39.94 8.79 21.83
C ASN A 179 -41.18 9.58 22.24
N VAL A 180 -42.35 8.99 22.08
CA VAL A 180 -43.61 9.64 22.43
C VAL A 180 -43.77 9.59 23.95
N PRO A 181 -43.90 10.73 24.64
CA PRO A 181 -44.10 10.75 26.08
C PRO A 181 -45.32 9.94 26.50
N GLY A 182 -45.14 9.02 27.45
CA GLY A 182 -46.20 8.13 27.91
C GLY A 182 -45.65 6.85 28.53
N GLU A 183 -46.54 5.86 28.71
CA GLU A 183 -46.18 4.57 29.30
C GLU A 183 -45.53 3.60 28.28
N ASP A 184 -45.72 3.84 26.98
CA ASP A 184 -45.21 2.97 25.91
C ASP A 184 -43.84 3.43 25.42
N ALA A 185 -42.79 2.91 26.04
CA ALA A 185 -41.41 3.19 25.67
C ALA A 185 -41.03 2.72 24.25
N THR A 186 -41.86 1.89 23.60
CA THR A 186 -41.56 1.37 22.25
C THR A 186 -42.04 2.30 21.14
N LYS A 187 -42.90 3.28 21.45
CA LYS A 187 -43.57 4.15 20.48
C LYS A 187 -42.74 5.39 20.18
N TYR A 188 -42.38 5.58 18.92
CA TYR A 188 -41.63 6.74 18.43
C TYR A 188 -42.41 7.46 17.34
N ALA A 189 -42.49 8.79 17.42
CA ALA A 189 -43.00 9.61 16.33
C ALA A 189 -41.90 9.85 15.31
N LEU A 190 -42.25 9.81 14.01
CA LEU A 190 -41.32 10.08 12.93
C LEU A 190 -41.29 11.56 12.59
N LEU A 191 -40.09 12.13 12.58
CA LEU A 191 -39.79 13.46 12.09
C LEU A 191 -39.27 13.37 10.64
N GLY A 192 -39.85 14.20 9.77
CA GLY A 192 -39.54 14.22 8.33
C GLY A 192 -40.23 13.17 7.47
N TYR A 193 -41.02 12.26 8.06
CA TYR A 193 -41.83 11.31 7.30
C TYR A 193 -43.26 11.83 7.15
N ASP A 194 -43.84 11.65 5.95
CA ASP A 194 -45.20 12.05 5.66
C ASP A 194 -45.90 11.01 4.79
N SER A 195 -46.74 10.18 5.41
CA SER A 195 -47.58 9.22 4.70
C SER A 195 -48.80 9.87 4.03
N THR A 196 -49.15 11.10 4.40
CA THR A 196 -50.41 11.78 4.05
C THR A 196 -50.29 12.80 2.93
N GLY A 197 -49.07 13.30 2.67
CA GLY A 197 -48.77 14.41 1.76
C GLY A 197 -49.03 15.80 2.34
N ASN A 198 -49.31 15.92 3.65
CA ASN A 198 -49.53 17.18 4.38
C ASN A 198 -48.62 17.31 5.61
N TYR A 199 -47.31 17.12 5.46
CA TYR A 199 -46.33 17.13 6.56
C TYR A 199 -46.48 18.34 7.50
N GLU A 200 -46.67 19.55 6.97
CA GLU A 200 -46.84 20.77 7.79
C GLU A 200 -48.02 20.68 8.77
N MET A 201 -49.10 20.01 8.37
CA MET A 201 -50.29 19.82 9.21
C MET A 201 -50.13 18.68 10.22
N HIS A 202 -49.28 17.69 9.91
CA HIS A 202 -49.11 16.46 10.67
C HIS A 202 -47.71 16.28 11.25
N ASN A 203 -46.96 17.37 11.41
CA ASN A 203 -45.71 17.38 12.15
C ASN A 203 -45.96 17.18 13.65
N PHE A 204 -45.43 16.10 14.22
CA PHE A 204 -45.61 15.73 15.61
C PHE A 204 -45.11 16.80 16.60
N ILE A 205 -43.93 17.39 16.38
CA ILE A 205 -43.34 18.36 17.32
C ILE A 205 -44.06 19.72 17.29
N ASN A 206 -44.74 20.06 16.20
CA ASN A 206 -45.49 21.32 16.09
C ASN A 206 -46.94 21.18 16.56
N ASN A 207 -47.59 20.06 16.23
CA ASN A 207 -49.06 19.96 16.27
C ASN A 207 -49.58 18.94 17.29
N SER A 208 -48.72 18.09 17.87
CA SER A 208 -49.15 17.12 18.88
C SER A 208 -49.16 17.73 20.27
N VAL A 209 -50.29 17.59 20.98
CA VAL A 209 -50.39 17.96 22.40
C VAL A 209 -49.64 16.99 23.33
N GLU A 210 -49.21 15.83 22.82
CA GLU A 210 -48.42 14.84 23.57
C GLU A 210 -46.93 15.24 23.68
N TRP A 211 -46.47 16.21 22.88
CA TRP A 211 -45.08 16.66 22.86
C TRP A 211 -44.85 17.86 23.80
N PRO A 212 -44.05 17.71 24.87
CA PRO A 212 -43.75 18.77 25.83
C PRO A 212 -42.50 19.57 25.47
N GLY A 213 -41.83 19.24 24.36
CA GLY A 213 -40.57 19.81 23.94
C GLY A 213 -40.69 20.99 22.98
N GLY A 214 -39.56 21.40 22.41
CA GLY A 214 -39.49 22.47 21.42
C GLY A 214 -40.08 22.08 20.07
N ASN A 215 -40.42 23.08 19.25
CA ASN A 215 -41.04 22.92 17.93
C ASN A 215 -40.07 23.38 16.79
N GLU A 216 -40.53 23.37 15.54
CA GLU A 216 -39.70 23.80 14.40
C GLU A 216 -39.22 25.26 14.47
N ALA A 217 -39.98 26.16 15.10
CA ALA A 217 -39.52 27.54 15.29
C ALA A 217 -38.35 27.61 16.27
N ASP A 218 -38.35 26.76 17.30
CA ASP A 218 -37.22 26.63 18.22
C ASP A 218 -36.00 26.04 17.52
N LEU A 219 -36.19 25.03 16.65
CA LEU A 219 -35.10 24.48 15.83
C LEU A 219 -34.44 25.55 14.95
N LEU A 220 -35.24 26.38 14.27
CA LEU A 220 -34.74 27.48 13.44
C LEU A 220 -34.02 28.58 14.25
N ASN A 221 -34.50 28.84 15.48
CA ASN A 221 -33.79 29.74 16.40
C ASN A 221 -32.44 29.14 16.81
N TYR A 222 -32.41 27.86 17.18
CA TYR A 222 -31.16 27.17 17.53
C TYR A 222 -30.18 27.12 16.37
N GLN A 223 -30.64 26.90 15.14
CA GLN A 223 -29.83 27.02 13.93
C GLN A 223 -29.18 28.40 13.82
N THR A 224 -30.01 29.46 13.92
CA THR A 224 -29.52 30.84 13.83
C THR A 224 -28.50 31.17 14.92
N GLU A 225 -28.76 30.73 16.15
CA GLU A 225 -27.85 30.92 17.29
C GLU A 225 -26.57 30.09 17.15
N ALA A 226 -26.67 28.83 16.68
CA ALA A 226 -25.53 27.95 16.46
C ALA A 226 -24.58 28.54 15.41
N THR A 227 -25.09 28.97 14.25
CA THR A 227 -24.31 29.61 13.18
C THR A 227 -23.59 30.89 13.66
N GLN A 228 -24.14 31.60 14.64
CA GLN A 228 -23.51 32.83 15.17
C GLN A 228 -22.47 32.58 16.25
N ASN A 229 -22.55 31.45 16.97
CA ASN A 229 -21.84 31.26 18.24
C ASN A 229 -21.00 29.98 18.31
N ILE A 230 -21.14 29.07 17.36
CA ILE A 230 -20.33 27.86 17.25
C ILE A 230 -19.51 28.00 15.97
N ASN A 231 -18.18 27.99 16.09
CA ASN A 231 -17.33 28.10 14.91
C ASN A 231 -17.22 26.76 14.17
N PHE A 232 -17.05 25.66 14.91
CA PHE A 232 -16.92 24.33 14.35
C PHE A 232 -17.40 23.27 15.34
N ILE A 233 -17.59 22.05 14.87
CA ILE A 233 -17.78 20.86 15.70
C ILE A 233 -16.81 19.78 15.23
N LEU A 234 -16.15 19.13 16.19
CA LEU A 234 -15.31 17.96 15.95
C LEU A 234 -16.17 16.70 15.89
N TYR A 235 -15.97 15.83 14.89
CA TYR A 235 -16.82 14.65 14.68
C TYR A 235 -16.05 13.33 14.70
N ASP A 236 -16.62 12.34 15.40
CA ASP A 236 -16.36 10.92 15.17
C ASP A 236 -17.31 10.39 14.07
N THR A 237 -16.98 9.25 13.48
CA THR A 237 -17.81 8.63 12.42
C THR A 237 -18.29 7.24 12.84
N VAL A 238 -19.59 7.03 12.78
CA VAL A 238 -20.21 5.71 12.84
C VAL A 238 -20.56 5.26 11.44
N ARG A 239 -20.09 4.09 11.05
CA ARG A 239 -20.42 3.45 9.78
C ARG A 239 -21.22 2.16 10.02
N LEU A 240 -22.46 2.13 9.55
CA LEU A 240 -23.31 0.94 9.60
C LEU A 240 -23.14 0.17 8.29
N HIS A 241 -22.32 -0.88 8.30
CA HIS A 241 -22.16 -1.79 7.17
C HIS A 241 -23.39 -2.68 7.03
N LEU A 242 -23.91 -2.81 5.82
CA LEU A 242 -25.08 -3.58 5.47
C LEU A 242 -24.67 -4.84 4.71
N ARG A 243 -25.20 -5.98 5.17
CA ARG A 243 -24.97 -7.28 4.56
C ARG A 243 -25.43 -7.29 3.10
N SER A 244 -24.68 -7.96 2.23
CA SER A 244 -25.09 -8.15 0.84
C SER A 244 -26.42 -8.89 0.76
N GLY A 245 -27.42 -8.28 0.10
CA GLY A 245 -28.77 -8.83 -0.01
C GLY A 245 -29.64 -8.67 1.24
N PHE A 246 -29.30 -7.77 2.16
CA PHE A 246 -30.14 -7.46 3.34
C PHE A 246 -31.59 -7.13 2.94
N SER A 247 -32.56 -7.52 3.78
CA SER A 247 -33.96 -7.12 3.65
C SER A 247 -34.66 -7.23 5.00
N PHE A 248 -34.90 -6.07 5.64
CA PHE A 248 -35.63 -6.01 6.90
C PHE A 248 -37.09 -6.46 6.72
N SER A 249 -37.71 -6.06 5.60
CA SER A 249 -39.05 -6.54 5.21
C SER A 249 -39.14 -8.07 5.13
N ALA A 250 -38.14 -8.76 4.56
CA ALA A 250 -38.12 -10.22 4.49
C ALA A 250 -38.03 -10.89 5.88
N ARG A 251 -37.53 -10.16 6.89
CA ARG A 251 -37.50 -10.58 8.29
C ARG A 251 -38.74 -10.15 9.08
N GLY A 252 -39.69 -9.45 8.45
CA GLY A 252 -40.92 -8.97 9.07
C GLY A 252 -40.81 -7.62 9.77
N TYR A 253 -39.74 -6.86 9.51
CA TYR A 253 -39.50 -5.55 10.12
C TYR A 253 -39.65 -4.42 9.10
N GLU A 254 -40.05 -3.24 9.58
CA GLU A 254 -40.22 -2.03 8.76
C GLU A 254 -38.91 -1.26 8.53
N GLY A 255 -37.83 -1.67 9.21
CA GLY A 255 -36.54 -1.01 9.18
C GLY A 255 -35.86 -1.08 10.54
N PHE A 256 -35.09 -0.05 10.89
CA PHE A 256 -34.43 0.08 12.19
C PHE A 256 -34.37 1.53 12.69
N LEU A 257 -34.26 1.67 14.02
CA LEU A 257 -33.90 2.88 14.75
C LEU A 257 -32.46 2.71 15.27
N PHE A 258 -31.61 3.70 15.02
CA PHE A 258 -30.24 3.77 15.52
C PHE A 258 -30.03 5.04 16.32
N GLU A 259 -29.67 4.88 17.59
CA GLU A 259 -29.45 5.96 18.53
C GLU A 259 -28.02 5.94 19.07
N VAL A 260 -27.41 7.11 19.15
CA VAL A 260 -26.16 7.32 19.89
C VAL A 260 -26.40 8.38 20.95
N THR A 261 -25.98 8.11 22.17
CA THR A 261 -26.19 8.97 23.33
C THR A 261 -24.89 9.31 24.05
N ALA A 262 -24.92 10.42 24.77
CA ALA A 262 -23.86 10.85 25.68
C ALA A 262 -24.45 11.27 27.03
N GLY A 263 -23.81 10.84 28.11
CA GLY A 263 -24.23 11.09 29.49
C GLY A 263 -23.86 12.46 30.00
N ARG A 264 -24.74 13.01 30.84
CA ARG A 264 -24.56 14.24 31.59
C ARG A 264 -24.25 13.90 33.04
N THR A 265 -23.56 14.79 33.75
CA THR A 265 -23.26 14.65 35.19
C THR A 265 -24.53 14.55 36.05
N THR A 266 -25.67 14.99 35.53
CA THR A 266 -27.00 14.89 36.14
C THR A 266 -27.62 13.48 36.06
N GLY A 267 -27.03 12.55 35.29
CA GLY A 267 -27.56 11.21 35.03
C GLY A 267 -28.56 11.15 33.87
N LEU A 268 -28.80 12.28 33.18
CA LEU A 268 -29.55 12.33 31.93
C LEU A 268 -28.63 12.02 30.73
N ASN A 269 -29.23 11.64 29.61
CA ASN A 269 -28.50 11.46 28.35
C ASN A 269 -29.02 12.47 27.31
N ASN A 270 -28.12 12.96 26.46
CA ASN A 270 -28.47 13.63 25.21
C ASN A 270 -28.28 12.67 24.03
N PHE A 271 -29.08 12.83 22.98
CA PHE A 271 -28.99 12.05 21.74
C PHE A 271 -28.14 12.79 20.71
N LEU A 272 -27.04 12.17 20.31
CA LEU A 272 -26.18 12.63 19.22
C LEU A 272 -26.76 12.26 17.85
N THR A 273 -27.56 11.19 17.79
CA THR A 273 -28.37 10.80 16.64
C THR A 273 -29.54 9.92 17.11
N GLN A 274 -30.63 9.94 16.34
CA GLN A 274 -31.85 9.14 16.54
C GLN A 274 -32.41 8.75 15.17
N LEU A 275 -31.52 8.23 14.33
CA LEU A 275 -31.76 7.99 12.91
C LEU A 275 -32.70 6.80 12.70
N VAL A 276 -33.74 7.00 11.89
CA VAL A 276 -34.66 5.96 11.45
C VAL A 276 -34.40 5.63 9.98
N TYR A 277 -34.10 4.35 9.72
CA TYR A 277 -34.02 3.78 8.38
C TYR A 277 -35.26 2.92 8.15
N LEU A 278 -36.08 3.26 7.15
CA LEU A 278 -37.25 2.47 6.75
C LEU A 278 -36.93 1.63 5.51
N ASN A 279 -37.73 0.60 5.23
CA ASN A 279 -37.58 -0.24 4.02
C ASN A 279 -37.58 0.54 2.69
N GLN A 280 -38.13 1.76 2.70
CA GLN A 280 -38.16 2.68 1.54
C GLN A 280 -36.99 3.68 1.50
N SER A 281 -36.19 3.76 2.55
CA SER A 281 -34.99 4.59 2.61
C SER A 281 -33.95 4.11 1.58
N ASN A 282 -33.18 5.04 1.01
CA ASN A 282 -32.28 4.72 -0.11
C ASN A 282 -30.94 5.49 -0.08
N TYR A 283 -30.49 5.87 1.11
CA TYR A 283 -29.28 6.67 1.31
C TYR A 283 -28.03 5.86 1.64
N GLU A 284 -28.05 4.53 1.46
CA GLU A 284 -26.86 3.72 1.65
C GLU A 284 -25.84 3.87 0.50
N HIS A 285 -24.57 3.77 0.85
CA HIS A 285 -23.43 3.87 -0.08
C HIS A 285 -22.93 2.48 -0.45
N SER A 286 -22.56 2.30 -1.72
CA SER A 286 -21.82 1.10 -2.13
C SER A 286 -20.44 1.12 -1.49
N ASN A 287 -20.01 0.00 -0.90
CA ASN A 287 -18.67 -0.14 -0.40
C ASN A 287 -17.70 -0.31 -1.59
N PRO A 288 -16.72 0.59 -1.82
CA PRO A 288 -15.77 0.46 -2.92
C PRO A 288 -14.82 -0.72 -2.73
N LYS A 289 -14.64 -1.17 -1.48
CA LYS A 289 -13.84 -2.32 -1.10
C LYS A 289 -14.70 -3.25 -0.22
N PRO A 290 -15.68 -3.97 -0.81
CA PRO A 290 -16.47 -4.93 -0.07
C PRO A 290 -15.56 -5.94 0.62
N PHE A 291 -15.92 -6.33 1.84
CA PHE A 291 -15.12 -7.25 2.63
C PHE A 291 -16.00 -8.35 3.24
N ILE A 292 -15.38 -9.46 3.58
CA ILE A 292 -16.04 -10.57 4.25
C ILE A 292 -15.59 -10.56 5.71
N LEU A 293 -16.54 -10.60 6.64
CA LEU A 293 -16.28 -10.76 8.07
C LEU A 293 -17.29 -11.76 8.62
N GLY A 294 -16.79 -12.84 9.25
CA GLY A 294 -17.62 -13.90 9.80
C GLY A 294 -18.54 -14.54 8.77
N GLU A 295 -18.01 -14.86 7.58
CA GLU A 295 -18.73 -15.43 6.41
C GLU A 295 -19.77 -14.52 5.75
N THR A 296 -20.02 -13.33 6.31
CA THR A 296 -20.92 -12.34 5.74
C THR A 296 -20.16 -11.38 4.83
N LEU A 297 -20.64 -11.21 3.60
CA LEU A 297 -20.18 -10.16 2.70
C LEU A 297 -20.85 -8.82 3.02
N TRP A 298 -20.06 -7.79 3.28
CA TRP A 298 -20.50 -6.43 3.54
C TRP A 298 -20.25 -5.56 2.30
N SER A 299 -21.32 -5.21 1.59
CA SER A 299 -21.23 -4.57 0.27
C SER A 299 -21.75 -3.14 0.22
N LYS A 300 -22.48 -2.71 1.25
CA LYS A 300 -22.99 -1.34 1.36
C LYS A 300 -22.78 -0.82 2.79
N PHE A 301 -22.87 0.48 3.00
CA PHE A 301 -22.81 1.08 4.32
C PHE A 301 -23.58 2.41 4.40
N ILE A 302 -23.90 2.84 5.62
CA ILE A 302 -24.42 4.18 5.93
C ILE A 302 -23.36 4.87 6.80
N ASN A 303 -23.01 6.12 6.49
CA ASN A 303 -22.15 6.94 7.35
C ASN A 303 -23.01 7.91 8.16
N ILE A 304 -22.67 8.02 9.45
CA ILE A 304 -23.27 8.95 10.39
C ILE A 304 -22.12 9.62 11.15
N LYS A 305 -22.03 10.94 11.14
CA LYS A 305 -21.09 11.69 11.96
C LYS A 305 -21.78 12.11 13.24
N ILE A 306 -21.10 11.90 14.35
CA ILE A 306 -21.56 12.27 15.70
C ILE A 306 -20.51 13.18 16.36
N PRO A 307 -20.91 14.19 17.14
CA PRO A 307 -19.94 15.05 17.81
C PRO A 307 -19.03 14.23 18.72
N SER A 308 -17.73 14.51 18.62
CA SER A 308 -16.72 13.91 19.50
C SER A 308 -16.97 14.33 20.95
N LEU A 309 -16.79 13.39 21.89
CA LEU A 309 -16.79 13.66 23.34
C LEU A 309 -15.42 14.14 23.85
N VAL A 310 -14.38 14.08 23.02
CA VAL A 310 -12.99 14.43 23.34
C VAL A 310 -12.52 15.58 22.46
N GLY A 311 -11.81 16.55 23.04
CA GLY A 311 -11.21 17.64 22.28
C GLY A 311 -12.24 18.56 21.59
N GLN A 312 -13.52 18.44 21.96
CA GLN A 312 -14.60 19.25 21.43
C GLN A 312 -14.48 20.70 21.87
N ASN A 313 -14.96 21.63 21.06
CA ASN A 313 -14.96 23.04 21.45
C ASN A 313 -15.99 23.34 22.56
N ALA A 314 -15.64 24.34 23.39
CA ALA A 314 -16.49 24.80 24.48
C ALA A 314 -17.81 25.41 23.95
N GLU A 315 -17.76 26.08 22.81
CA GLU A 315 -18.92 26.74 22.18
C GLU A 315 -20.08 25.76 21.93
N PHE A 316 -19.78 24.58 21.38
CA PHE A 316 -20.77 23.51 21.18
C PHE A 316 -21.17 22.88 22.50
N THR A 317 -20.21 22.48 23.34
CA THR A 317 -20.50 21.72 24.57
C THR A 317 -21.30 22.52 25.59
N ASP A 318 -21.03 23.83 25.72
CA ASP A 318 -21.79 24.75 26.57
C ASP A 318 -23.22 24.98 26.05
N ARG A 319 -23.47 24.83 24.74
CA ARG A 319 -24.81 25.00 24.16
C ARG A 319 -25.61 23.71 24.12
N PHE A 320 -25.01 22.61 23.71
CA PHE A 320 -25.75 21.35 23.57
C PHE A 320 -26.00 20.70 24.93
N TYR A 321 -25.04 20.81 25.85
CA TYR A 321 -25.14 20.29 27.23
C TYR A 321 -25.29 21.41 28.27
N GLY A 322 -25.74 22.59 27.87
CA GLY A 322 -25.91 23.73 28.77
C GLY A 322 -26.78 24.82 28.14
N ASP A 323 -26.74 26.02 28.71
CA ASP A 323 -27.54 27.17 28.25
C ASP A 323 -26.76 28.09 27.29
N GLY A 324 -25.56 27.70 26.88
CA GLY A 324 -24.67 28.47 26.01
C GLY A 324 -23.82 29.52 26.73
N THR A 325 -23.96 29.69 28.05
CA THR A 325 -23.01 30.48 28.83
C THR A 325 -21.70 29.71 29.02
N THR A 326 -20.57 30.42 29.05
CA THR A 326 -19.24 29.79 29.11
C THR A 326 -19.08 28.93 30.36
N GLY A 327 -18.77 27.65 30.18
CA GLY A 327 -18.62 26.66 31.25
C GLY A 327 -19.95 26.15 31.84
N SER A 328 -21.07 26.34 31.14
CA SER A 328 -22.38 25.81 31.55
C SER A 328 -22.57 24.33 31.19
N SER A 329 -21.70 23.77 30.35
CA SER A 329 -21.76 22.37 29.95
C SER A 329 -21.74 21.45 31.17
N ASP A 330 -22.74 20.56 31.27
CA ASP A 330 -22.79 19.48 32.26
C ASP A 330 -22.49 18.10 31.65
N LEU A 331 -21.88 18.05 30.45
CA LEU A 331 -21.38 16.83 29.83
C LEU A 331 -20.50 16.06 30.81
N ASP A 332 -20.78 14.77 31.02
CA ASP A 332 -19.94 13.95 31.89
C ASP A 332 -18.55 13.76 31.25
N PRO A 333 -17.45 14.21 31.89
CA PRO A 333 -16.11 14.05 31.36
C PRO A 333 -15.66 12.58 31.27
N PHE A 334 -16.41 11.63 31.83
CA PHE A 334 -16.17 10.19 31.70
C PHE A 334 -17.25 9.49 30.84
N SER A 335 -18.15 10.24 30.20
CA SER A 335 -19.17 9.66 29.33
C SER A 335 -18.53 8.89 28.19
N ASN A 336 -19.00 7.65 28.00
CA ASN A 336 -18.82 6.88 26.79
C ASN A 336 -20.02 7.10 25.85
N TYR A 337 -19.90 6.65 24.60
CA TYR A 337 -21.04 6.64 23.68
C TYR A 337 -21.99 5.49 24.05
N GLY A 338 -23.24 5.80 24.36
CA GLY A 338 -24.29 4.80 24.48
C GLY A 338 -24.88 4.49 23.11
N ILE A 339 -24.76 3.25 22.65
CA ILE A 339 -25.30 2.79 21.37
C ILE A 339 -26.57 1.99 21.64
N ARG A 340 -27.65 2.34 20.93
CA ARG A 340 -28.88 1.55 20.87
C ARG A 340 -29.28 1.32 19.42
N PHE A 341 -29.49 0.06 19.08
CA PHE A 341 -30.02 -0.37 17.79
C PHE A 341 -31.31 -1.15 18.02
N ALA A 342 -32.41 -0.73 17.41
CA ALA A 342 -33.70 -1.40 17.55
C ALA A 342 -34.34 -1.67 16.19
N LEU A 343 -34.86 -2.88 15.97
CA LEU A 343 -35.67 -3.20 14.80
C LEU A 343 -37.07 -2.60 14.94
N LEU A 344 -37.70 -2.27 13.81
CA LEU A 344 -39.03 -1.68 13.80
C LEU A 344 -40.08 -2.75 13.50
N ASP A 345 -40.96 -3.04 14.45
CA ASP A 345 -42.01 -4.06 14.31
C ASP A 345 -43.18 -3.58 13.44
N SER A 346 -43.51 -2.29 13.50
CA SER A 346 -44.59 -1.73 12.69
C SER A 346 -44.49 -0.22 12.50
N LEU A 347 -45.04 0.23 11.39
CA LEU A 347 -45.27 1.64 11.04
C LEU A 347 -46.79 1.88 11.05
N LYS A 348 -47.26 2.91 11.78
CA LYS A 348 -48.70 3.21 11.92
C LYS A 348 -48.95 4.71 11.89
N THR A 349 -49.98 5.11 11.15
CA THR A 349 -50.51 6.47 11.18
C THR A 349 -51.70 6.53 12.14
N ILE A 350 -51.63 7.38 13.16
CA ILE A 350 -52.69 7.56 14.17
C ILE A 350 -52.98 9.06 14.28
N ASN A 351 -54.24 9.46 14.06
CA ASN A 351 -54.66 10.86 14.06
C ASN A 351 -53.85 11.76 13.09
N GLY A 352 -53.34 11.17 12.01
CA GLY A 352 -52.52 11.87 11.01
C GLY A 352 -51.02 11.89 11.30
N PHE A 353 -50.59 11.58 12.54
CA PHE A 353 -49.17 11.46 12.88
C PHE A 353 -48.64 10.05 12.59
N ASP A 354 -47.41 9.97 12.10
CA ASP A 354 -46.75 8.71 11.79
C ASP A 354 -45.86 8.24 12.94
N TYR A 355 -46.04 6.97 13.33
CA TYR A 355 -45.34 6.34 14.44
C TYR A 355 -44.68 5.03 14.02
N VAL A 356 -43.53 4.74 14.60
CA VAL A 356 -42.91 3.42 14.56
C VAL A 356 -42.89 2.80 15.95
N TYR A 357 -42.99 1.48 15.99
CA TYR A 357 -42.88 0.69 17.21
C TYR A 357 -41.61 -0.14 17.16
N THR A 358 -40.76 0.02 18.18
CA THR A 358 -39.50 -0.72 18.31
C THR A 358 -39.74 -2.12 18.89
N GLY A 359 -38.98 -3.09 18.40
CA GLY A 359 -39.02 -4.50 18.79
C GLY A 359 -37.70 -4.94 19.41
N GLU A 360 -37.06 -5.93 18.81
CA GLU A 360 -35.74 -6.44 19.24
C GLU A 360 -34.70 -5.32 19.24
N GLU A 361 -33.94 -5.21 20.34
CA GLU A 361 -32.91 -4.20 20.51
C GLU A 361 -31.58 -4.76 21.01
N ASN A 362 -30.50 -4.10 20.60
CA ASN A 362 -29.15 -4.29 21.13
C ASN A 362 -28.64 -2.96 21.69
N VAL A 363 -28.21 -2.99 22.95
CA VAL A 363 -27.73 -1.82 23.69
C VAL A 363 -26.35 -2.12 24.27
N PHE A 364 -25.39 -1.24 24.02
CA PHE A 364 -24.02 -1.37 24.54
C PHE A 364 -23.33 -0.01 24.55
N THR A 365 -22.16 0.06 25.17
CA THR A 365 -21.35 1.29 25.22
C THR A 365 -20.09 1.16 24.38
N VAL A 366 -19.72 2.23 23.70
CA VAL A 366 -18.45 2.37 22.98
C VAL A 366 -17.59 3.40 23.71
N PRO A 367 -16.32 3.09 24.02
CA PRO A 367 -15.42 4.04 24.66
C PRO A 367 -15.33 5.37 23.91
N ARG A 368 -15.20 6.50 24.64
CA ARG A 368 -15.05 7.85 24.06
C ARG A 368 -13.74 8.07 23.28
N GLU A 369 -12.75 7.21 23.52
CA GLU A 369 -11.44 7.21 22.85
C GLU A 369 -11.08 5.78 22.46
N ASP A 370 -10.17 5.63 21.49
CA ASP A 370 -9.55 4.33 21.26
C ASP A 370 -8.63 3.97 22.43
N GLU A 371 -9.02 2.98 23.22
CA GLU A 371 -8.22 2.42 24.33
C GLU A 371 -6.86 1.86 23.86
N PHE A 372 -6.70 1.65 22.56
CA PHE A 372 -5.49 1.13 21.92
C PHE A 372 -4.85 2.15 20.97
N VAL A 373 -5.10 3.45 21.14
CA VAL A 373 -4.52 4.52 20.29
C VAL A 373 -2.99 4.51 20.32
N ASP A 374 -2.44 4.07 21.45
CA ASP A 374 -1.01 3.90 21.68
C ASP A 374 -0.39 2.79 20.81
N PHE A 375 -1.19 1.83 20.32
CA PHE A 375 -0.74 0.80 19.40
C PHE A 375 -0.75 1.25 17.95
N THR A 376 0.38 1.09 17.28
CA THR A 376 0.55 1.33 15.84
C THR A 376 1.24 0.15 15.18
N VAL A 377 1.11 0.05 13.85
CA VAL A 377 1.94 -0.81 13.02
C VAL A 377 2.73 0.08 12.08
N THR A 378 4.02 -0.23 11.93
CA THR A 378 4.94 0.56 11.12
C THR A 378 5.48 -0.31 9.99
N VAL A 379 5.49 0.26 8.78
CA VAL A 379 6.15 -0.30 7.60
C VAL A 379 7.06 0.77 7.02
N GLU A 380 8.36 0.49 6.97
CA GLU A 380 9.37 1.46 6.56
C GLU A 380 10.49 0.83 5.72
N ASN A 381 11.18 1.68 4.95
CA ASN A 381 12.36 1.25 4.18
C ASN A 381 13.53 0.95 5.12
N ALA A 382 14.24 -0.14 4.88
CA ALA A 382 15.51 -0.39 5.54
C ALA A 382 16.59 0.59 5.02
N THR A 383 17.43 1.10 5.91
CA THR A 383 18.54 1.99 5.56
C THR A 383 19.77 1.24 5.07
N ASP A 384 19.80 -0.07 5.26
CA ASP A 384 20.93 -0.97 5.04
C ASP A 384 20.71 -1.97 3.90
N GLY A 385 19.58 -1.88 3.17
CA GLY A 385 19.33 -2.76 2.03
C GLY A 385 18.01 -2.53 1.31
N ASP A 386 17.77 -3.34 0.27
CA ASP A 386 16.56 -3.28 -0.55
C ASP A 386 15.47 -4.19 0.02
N TYR A 387 14.98 -3.82 1.20
CA TYR A 387 13.89 -4.50 1.91
C TYR A 387 13.17 -3.51 2.85
N PHE A 388 12.08 -3.97 3.44
CA PHE A 388 11.24 -3.22 4.36
C PHE A 388 11.23 -3.87 5.74
N LYS A 389 11.09 -3.05 6.78
CA LYS A 389 10.89 -3.49 8.15
C LYS A 389 9.42 -3.31 8.50
N ILE A 390 8.84 -4.33 9.14
CA ILE A 390 7.44 -4.33 9.58
C ILE A 390 7.41 -4.71 11.06
N TYR A 391 6.79 -3.89 11.90
CA TYR A 391 6.72 -4.12 13.34
C TYR A 391 5.55 -3.40 13.99
N GLY A 392 5.16 -3.86 15.17
CA GLY A 392 4.22 -3.16 16.04
C GLY A 392 4.95 -2.19 16.97
N GLU A 393 4.31 -1.08 17.31
CA GLU A 393 4.78 -0.16 18.34
C GLU A 393 3.67 0.10 19.35
N LYS A 394 4.07 0.45 20.57
CA LYS A 394 3.21 1.04 21.58
C LYS A 394 3.88 2.33 22.05
N ASP A 395 3.16 3.44 22.09
CA ASP A 395 3.73 4.75 22.48
C ASP A 395 4.98 5.14 21.64
N ASN A 396 4.96 4.84 20.34
CA ASN A 396 6.09 5.00 19.40
C ASN A 396 7.37 4.25 19.83
N SER A 397 7.21 3.12 20.52
CA SER A 397 8.31 2.27 20.97
C SER A 397 8.01 0.80 20.74
N ILE A 398 8.89 0.15 19.98
CA ILE A 398 8.90 -1.30 19.77
C ILE A 398 9.11 -2.06 21.10
N ALA A 399 9.96 -1.53 21.99
CA ALA A 399 10.22 -2.16 23.28
C ALA A 399 9.01 -2.05 24.22
N ALA A 400 8.25 -0.95 24.16
CA ALA A 400 7.02 -0.80 24.93
C ALA A 400 5.90 -1.73 24.40
N PHE A 401 5.86 -1.98 23.09
CA PHE A 401 4.96 -2.96 22.47
C PHE A 401 5.19 -4.36 23.03
N GLU A 402 6.43 -4.83 22.98
CA GLU A 402 6.80 -6.13 23.54
C GLU A 402 6.55 -6.19 25.06
N GLY A 403 6.95 -5.14 25.79
CA GLY A 403 6.72 -5.07 27.23
C GLY A 403 5.25 -5.22 27.62
N HIS A 404 4.33 -4.60 26.88
CA HIS A 404 2.90 -4.75 27.11
C HIS A 404 2.40 -6.17 26.84
N ILE A 405 2.79 -6.77 25.72
CA ILE A 405 2.37 -8.14 25.37
C ILE A 405 2.88 -9.13 26.42
N LEU A 406 4.15 -9.02 26.81
CA LEU A 406 4.74 -9.90 27.82
C LEU A 406 4.08 -9.72 29.20
N ASP A 407 3.75 -8.49 29.59
CA ASP A 407 3.06 -8.22 30.86
C ASP A 407 1.67 -8.88 30.89
N ARG A 408 0.90 -8.79 29.79
CA ARG A 408 -0.40 -9.47 29.65
C ARG A 408 -0.26 -10.99 29.73
N ILE A 409 0.69 -11.57 29.00
CA ILE A 409 0.95 -13.01 29.05
C ILE A 409 1.31 -13.47 30.48
N GLN A 410 2.09 -12.66 31.21
CA GLN A 410 2.56 -13.00 32.55
C GLN A 410 1.52 -12.77 33.66
N THR A 411 0.68 -11.74 33.54
CA THR A 411 -0.20 -11.28 34.63
C THR A 411 -1.66 -11.68 34.47
N SER A 412 -2.17 -11.82 33.25
CA SER A 412 -3.59 -12.10 32.98
C SER A 412 -3.87 -13.49 32.40
N SER A 413 -2.86 -14.37 32.30
CA SER A 413 -2.99 -15.71 31.67
C SER A 413 -3.49 -15.64 30.22
N ASP A 414 -3.27 -14.52 29.55
CA ASP A 414 -3.58 -14.36 28.14
C ASP A 414 -2.56 -15.10 27.28
N ASP A 415 -3.03 -15.71 26.20
CA ASP A 415 -2.18 -16.34 25.20
C ASP A 415 -2.23 -15.48 23.94
N ILE A 416 -1.22 -14.64 23.75
CA ILE A 416 -1.22 -13.59 22.72
C ILE A 416 -0.31 -13.98 21.57
N VAL A 417 -0.85 -13.89 20.35
CA VAL A 417 -0.10 -14.02 19.10
C VAL A 417 -0.27 -12.76 18.26
N VAL A 418 0.81 -12.31 17.60
CA VAL A 418 0.75 -11.16 16.69
C VAL A 418 0.88 -11.63 15.25
N ILE A 419 -0.09 -11.26 14.41
CA ILE A 419 -0.18 -11.67 13.01
C ILE A 419 -0.06 -10.44 12.12
N PHE A 420 0.83 -10.48 11.13
CA PHE A 420 0.98 -9.43 10.13
C PHE A 420 0.57 -9.97 8.76
N GLU A 421 -0.54 -9.47 8.22
CA GLU A 421 -0.97 -9.69 6.83
C GLU A 421 -0.36 -8.57 5.97
N VAL A 422 0.50 -8.94 5.02
CA VAL A 422 1.21 -8.03 4.13
C VAL A 422 0.72 -8.22 2.71
N GLU A 423 0.13 -7.19 2.11
CA GLU A 423 -0.39 -7.17 0.75
C GLU A 423 0.41 -6.21 -0.11
N VAL A 424 0.69 -6.61 -1.35
CA VAL A 424 1.41 -5.78 -2.32
C VAL A 424 0.48 -5.41 -3.46
N PHE A 425 0.34 -4.12 -3.71
CA PHE A 425 -0.41 -3.57 -4.85
C PHE A 425 0.52 -2.87 -5.81
N GLU A 426 0.35 -3.08 -7.12
CA GLU A 426 1.12 -2.41 -8.16
C GLU A 426 0.21 -1.46 -8.94
N GLN A 427 0.67 -0.22 -9.17
CA GLN A 427 -0.06 0.73 -10.01
C GLN A 427 0.33 0.54 -11.48
N VAL A 428 -0.55 -0.06 -12.27
CA VAL A 428 -0.39 -0.19 -13.72
C VAL A 428 -1.42 0.72 -14.40
N GLY A 429 -0.95 1.81 -15.00
CA GLY A 429 -1.83 2.87 -15.52
C GLY A 429 -2.57 3.60 -14.38
N THR A 430 -3.90 3.54 -14.38
CA THR A 430 -4.76 4.16 -13.36
C THR A 430 -5.29 3.18 -12.32
N SER A 431 -4.96 1.89 -12.43
CA SER A 431 -5.49 0.84 -11.55
C SER A 431 -4.42 0.31 -10.61
N PHE A 432 -4.76 0.15 -9.33
CA PHE A 432 -3.98 -0.63 -8.37
C PHE A 432 -4.44 -2.08 -8.41
N ILE A 433 -3.52 -2.98 -8.72
CA ILE A 433 -3.78 -4.41 -8.78
C ILE A 433 -3.02 -5.10 -7.65
N LYS A 434 -3.71 -5.93 -6.86
CA LYS A 434 -3.06 -6.77 -5.86
C LYS A 434 -2.24 -7.84 -6.59
N THR A 435 -0.93 -7.88 -6.36
CA THR A 435 -0.01 -8.82 -7.02
C THR A 435 0.69 -9.78 -6.06
N GLY A 436 0.63 -9.49 -4.76
CA GLY A 436 1.22 -10.33 -3.72
C GLY A 436 0.47 -10.27 -2.39
N GLY A 437 0.62 -11.32 -1.60
CA GLY A 437 0.08 -11.42 -0.25
C GLY A 437 0.89 -12.43 0.56
N THR A 438 1.26 -12.09 1.79
CA THR A 438 1.99 -12.98 2.70
C THR A 438 1.55 -12.70 4.13
N THR A 439 1.49 -13.73 4.97
CA THR A 439 1.16 -13.59 6.39
C THR A 439 2.35 -14.02 7.22
N PHE A 440 2.72 -13.22 8.20
CA PHE A 440 3.72 -13.53 9.22
C PHE A 440 3.04 -13.65 10.58
N THR A 441 3.57 -14.52 11.43
CA THR A 441 3.03 -14.73 12.78
C THR A 441 4.19 -14.76 13.76
N GLN A 442 4.10 -13.91 14.80
CA GLN A 442 5.05 -13.84 15.91
C GLN A 442 4.39 -14.37 17.17
N TYR A 443 5.08 -15.29 17.82
CA TYR A 443 4.71 -15.86 19.13
C TYR A 443 5.63 -15.36 20.25
N GLU A 444 6.80 -14.85 19.88
CA GLU A 444 7.85 -14.33 20.74
C GLU A 444 8.69 -13.29 19.96
N ASP A 445 9.65 -12.66 20.63
CA ASP A 445 10.52 -11.61 20.07
C ASP A 445 9.73 -10.49 19.36
N PHE A 446 8.67 -10.00 20.00
CA PHE A 446 7.79 -8.96 19.46
C PHE A 446 8.52 -7.64 19.21
N SER A 447 9.71 -7.46 19.79
CA SER A 447 10.58 -6.32 19.52
C SER A 447 11.46 -6.45 18.28
N THR A 448 11.45 -7.60 17.60
CA THR A 448 12.24 -7.82 16.39
C THR A 448 11.42 -7.51 15.13
N PRO A 449 11.82 -6.52 14.32
CA PRO A 449 11.15 -6.23 13.06
C PRO A 449 11.16 -7.39 12.07
N LEU A 450 10.02 -7.62 11.43
CA LEU A 450 9.90 -8.52 10.29
C LEU A 450 10.59 -7.90 9.08
N VAL A 451 11.46 -8.69 8.44
CA VAL A 451 12.15 -8.31 7.21
C VAL A 451 11.35 -8.80 6.01
N PHE A 452 10.89 -7.87 5.18
CA PHE A 452 10.08 -8.19 4.00
C PHE A 452 10.65 -7.54 2.73
N ARG A 453 10.83 -8.33 1.67
CA ARG A 453 11.21 -7.83 0.34
C ARG A 453 10.09 -8.17 -0.65
N PRO A 454 9.39 -7.17 -1.24
CA PRO A 454 8.38 -7.43 -2.25
C PRO A 454 9.01 -7.84 -3.58
N VAL A 455 8.26 -8.63 -4.36
CA VAL A 455 8.61 -8.97 -5.75
C VAL A 455 7.59 -8.33 -6.67
N ILE A 456 7.98 -7.24 -7.33
CA ILE A 456 7.13 -6.46 -8.22
C ILE A 456 7.04 -7.14 -9.58
N GLN A 457 5.85 -7.63 -9.92
CA GLN A 457 5.59 -8.45 -11.08
C GLN A 457 5.63 -7.64 -12.38
N ASN A 458 5.14 -6.41 -12.35
CA ASN A 458 4.99 -5.51 -13.49
C ASN A 458 6.00 -4.35 -13.43
N ALA A 459 7.19 -4.59 -12.87
CA ALA A 459 8.22 -3.57 -12.60
C ALA A 459 8.66 -2.73 -13.83
N ASN A 460 8.40 -3.19 -15.06
CA ASN A 460 8.69 -2.44 -16.29
C ASN A 460 7.62 -1.38 -16.65
N VAL A 461 6.39 -1.54 -16.16
CA VAL A 461 5.24 -0.70 -16.51
C VAL A 461 4.54 -0.08 -15.31
N ALA A 462 4.76 -0.64 -14.11
CA ALA A 462 4.23 -0.09 -12.87
C ALA A 462 4.96 1.21 -12.52
N VAL A 463 4.20 2.25 -12.21
CA VAL A 463 4.75 3.58 -11.84
C VAL A 463 5.12 3.65 -10.35
N ASN A 464 4.42 2.91 -9.51
CA ASN A 464 4.71 2.72 -8.09
C ASN A 464 4.10 1.37 -7.63
N PHE A 465 4.40 1.01 -6.39
CA PHE A 465 3.71 -0.07 -5.68
C PHE A 465 3.41 0.37 -4.24
N SER A 466 2.39 -0.21 -3.62
CA SER A 466 2.12 -0.05 -2.19
C SER A 466 2.31 -1.38 -1.46
N ILE A 467 2.76 -1.27 -0.21
CA ILE A 467 2.76 -2.35 0.77
C ILE A 467 1.72 -1.97 1.81
N ASP A 468 0.66 -2.76 1.91
CA ASP A 468 -0.41 -2.60 2.88
C ASP A 468 -0.22 -3.68 3.95
N VAL A 469 -0.06 -3.27 5.20
CA VAL A 469 0.15 -4.16 6.35
C VAL A 469 -1.04 -4.08 7.28
N THR A 470 -1.60 -5.22 7.65
CA THR A 470 -2.58 -5.36 8.74
C THR A 470 -1.95 -6.19 9.87
N MET A 471 -1.71 -5.56 11.02
CA MET A 471 -1.29 -6.23 12.25
C MET A 471 -2.53 -6.62 13.07
N ARG A 472 -2.56 -7.85 13.59
CA ARG A 472 -3.58 -8.34 14.54
C ARG A 472 -2.88 -8.85 15.79
N ILE A 473 -3.18 -8.26 16.93
CA ILE A 473 -2.82 -8.80 18.25
C ILE A 473 -4.01 -9.65 18.69
N TYR A 474 -3.87 -10.97 18.68
CA TYR A 474 -4.95 -11.92 18.93
C TYR A 474 -4.74 -12.64 20.25
N ASN A 475 -5.72 -12.54 21.14
CA ASN A 475 -5.75 -13.29 22.40
C ASN A 475 -6.51 -14.60 22.19
N GLN A 476 -5.79 -15.72 22.26
CA GLN A 476 -6.36 -17.05 22.07
C GLN A 476 -7.21 -17.50 23.27
N THR A 477 -7.03 -16.89 24.44
CA THR A 477 -7.77 -17.24 25.66
C THR A 477 -9.25 -16.86 25.56
N ASP A 478 -9.56 -15.68 25.00
CA ASP A 478 -10.93 -15.13 24.95
C ASP A 478 -11.39 -14.76 23.52
N ASN A 479 -10.56 -15.02 22.50
CA ASN A 479 -10.79 -14.69 21.09
C ASN A 479 -10.92 -13.18 20.79
N THR A 480 -10.46 -12.31 21.69
CA THR A 480 -10.39 -10.87 21.41
C THR A 480 -9.22 -10.54 20.47
N GLN A 481 -9.36 -9.47 19.69
CA GLN A 481 -8.29 -9.01 18.81
C GLN A 481 -8.22 -7.48 18.73
N ILE A 482 -7.01 -6.95 18.64
CA ILE A 482 -6.71 -5.56 18.28
C ILE A 482 -6.14 -5.57 16.86
N VAL A 483 -6.69 -4.75 15.96
CA VAL A 483 -6.26 -4.70 14.56
C VAL A 483 -5.76 -3.30 14.22
N LYS A 484 -4.55 -3.20 13.65
CA LYS A 484 -3.95 -1.94 13.18
C LYS A 484 -3.49 -2.09 11.74
N LYS A 485 -3.57 -1.00 10.96
CA LYS A 485 -3.20 -0.99 9.54
C LYS A 485 -2.20 0.12 9.24
N ALA A 486 -1.27 -0.15 8.33
CA ALA A 486 -0.38 0.85 7.74
C ALA A 486 -0.20 0.57 6.25
N ALA A 487 0.10 1.61 5.48
CA ALA A 487 0.41 1.47 4.07
C ALA A 487 1.60 2.37 3.71
N LEU A 488 2.49 1.87 2.85
CA LEU A 488 3.62 2.61 2.30
C LEU A 488 3.66 2.48 0.78
N THR A 489 3.57 3.62 0.09
CA THR A 489 3.69 3.69 -1.38
C THR A 489 5.11 4.07 -1.78
N VAL A 490 5.70 3.32 -2.71
CA VAL A 490 7.08 3.46 -3.16
C VAL A 490 7.12 3.61 -4.68
N ALA A 491 7.75 4.67 -5.17
CA ALA A 491 7.84 4.97 -6.60
C ALA A 491 8.86 4.08 -7.35
N GLU A 492 9.77 3.43 -6.63
CA GLU A 492 10.89 2.67 -7.18
C GLU A 492 10.50 1.23 -7.57
N ALA A 493 9.41 1.06 -8.32
CA ALA A 493 8.90 -0.27 -8.72
C ALA A 493 9.95 -1.14 -9.43
N SER A 494 10.84 -0.52 -10.22
CA SER A 494 11.93 -1.19 -10.94
C SER A 494 12.98 -1.80 -10.01
N LYS A 495 13.25 -1.19 -8.85
CA LYS A 495 14.23 -1.63 -7.86
C LYS A 495 13.87 -2.99 -7.24
N TYR A 496 12.58 -3.23 -7.09
CA TYR A 496 12.03 -4.44 -6.47
C TYR A 496 11.45 -5.42 -7.50
N GLY A 497 11.83 -5.29 -8.78
CA GLY A 497 11.36 -6.17 -9.84
C GLY A 497 11.80 -7.63 -9.66
N LYS A 498 11.29 -8.51 -10.54
CA LYS A 498 11.62 -9.96 -10.55
C LYS A 498 13.13 -10.26 -10.63
N ARG A 499 13.92 -9.30 -11.10
CA ARG A 499 15.38 -9.38 -11.20
C ARG A 499 15.97 -8.16 -10.49
N LEU A 500 17.07 -8.37 -9.77
CA LEU A 500 17.82 -7.28 -9.16
C LEU A 500 18.38 -6.35 -10.23
N SER A 501 18.25 -5.04 -10.02
CA SER A 501 18.87 -4.03 -10.88
C SER A 501 20.39 -4.22 -10.89
N ALA A 502 20.96 -4.46 -12.07
CA ALA A 502 22.41 -4.53 -12.22
C ALA A 502 23.00 -3.11 -12.12
N LEU A 503 24.05 -2.94 -11.32
CA LEU A 503 24.78 -1.67 -11.25
C LEU A 503 25.38 -1.38 -12.62
N LYS A 504 24.92 -0.31 -13.28
CA LYS A 504 25.54 0.17 -14.51
C LYS A 504 26.83 0.88 -14.13
N ILE A 505 27.95 0.16 -14.23
CA ILE A 505 29.27 0.77 -14.12
C ILE A 505 29.47 1.59 -15.40
N ASP A 506 29.13 2.88 -15.35
CA ASP A 506 29.20 3.81 -16.50
C ASP A 506 30.63 3.96 -17.05
N ASN A 507 31.63 3.51 -16.30
CA ASN A 507 33.00 3.41 -16.77
C ASN A 507 33.76 2.29 -16.02
N PRO A 508 33.88 1.07 -16.56
CA PRO A 508 34.77 0.06 -15.99
C PRO A 508 36.26 0.45 -16.14
N ASN A 509 36.57 1.58 -16.78
CA ASN A 509 37.90 2.05 -17.15
C ASN A 509 38.26 3.44 -16.59
N ILE A 510 37.81 3.81 -15.39
CA ILE A 510 38.66 4.71 -14.59
C ILE A 510 39.68 3.81 -13.90
N MET A 511 40.74 3.48 -14.62
CA MET A 511 41.99 3.13 -13.96
C MET A 511 42.28 4.31 -13.02
N THR A 512 42.30 4.07 -11.71
CA THR A 512 43.07 4.92 -10.81
C THR A 512 44.52 4.78 -11.29
N GLU A 513 44.94 5.62 -12.22
CA GLU A 513 46.34 5.73 -12.60
C GLU A 513 47.07 6.31 -11.38
N VAL A 514 47.58 5.41 -10.54
CA VAL A 514 48.59 5.75 -9.55
C VAL A 514 49.85 6.07 -10.34
N TYR A 515 50.04 7.34 -10.68
CA TYR A 515 51.33 7.80 -11.16
C TYR A 515 52.33 7.61 -10.03
N ASN A 516 53.23 6.65 -10.22
CA ASN A 516 54.44 6.61 -9.44
C ASN A 516 55.31 7.78 -9.96
N ILE A 517 55.10 8.98 -9.40
CA ILE A 517 56.08 10.05 -9.57
C ILE A 517 57.34 9.50 -8.92
N LEU A 518 58.37 9.18 -9.72
CA LEU A 518 59.66 8.77 -9.18
C LEU A 518 60.08 9.85 -8.18
N PRO A 519 60.20 9.51 -6.88
CA PRO A 519 60.76 10.44 -5.94
C PRO A 519 62.17 10.75 -6.41
N SER A 520 62.48 12.04 -6.48
CA SER A 520 63.85 12.54 -6.43
C SER A 520 64.68 11.65 -5.50
N LEU A 521 65.78 11.11 -6.03
CA LEU A 521 66.72 10.25 -5.30
C LEU A 521 67.31 11.00 -4.11
N SER A 522 66.61 11.01 -2.98
CA SER A 522 67.17 11.28 -1.66
C SER A 522 66.25 10.72 -0.57
N SER A 523 66.69 9.56 -0.07
CA SER A 523 66.58 9.08 1.32
C SER A 523 65.20 9.00 2.02
N ASN A 524 64.72 7.76 2.13
CA ASN A 524 64.10 7.11 3.29
C ASN A 524 63.02 7.87 4.10
N LYS A 525 61.77 7.42 3.98
CA LYS A 525 61.02 6.82 5.12
C LYS A 525 59.72 6.13 4.68
N THR A 526 59.62 4.87 5.05
CA THR A 526 58.44 3.99 5.08
C THR A 526 57.25 4.62 5.81
N ILE A 527 56.08 4.63 5.17
CA ILE A 527 54.77 4.53 5.84
C ILE A 527 53.87 3.62 4.98
N SER A 528 54.05 2.31 5.14
CA SER A 528 53.10 1.29 4.68
C SER A 528 52.25 0.88 5.87
N GLY A 529 51.01 1.35 5.93
CA GLY A 529 50.04 0.82 6.88
C GLY A 529 48.96 1.80 7.25
N PHE A 530 48.02 2.07 6.34
CA PHE A 530 46.69 2.59 6.72
C PHE A 530 45.54 2.27 5.74
N ILE A 531 45.72 1.45 4.69
CA ILE A 531 44.62 1.15 3.74
C ILE A 531 44.55 -0.34 3.36
N THR A 532 44.56 -1.26 4.34
CA THR A 532 44.23 -2.67 4.06
C THR A 532 43.36 -3.38 5.10
N ASP A 533 42.91 -2.71 6.17
CA ASP A 533 42.32 -3.42 7.33
C ASP A 533 40.80 -3.32 7.54
N ASN A 534 40.00 -2.86 6.57
CA ASN A 534 38.53 -2.79 6.76
C ASN A 534 37.69 -3.18 5.54
N LEU A 535 38.09 -4.22 4.81
CA LEU A 535 37.19 -4.91 3.86
C LEU A 535 37.06 -6.37 4.29
N PRO A 536 35.84 -6.89 4.55
CA PRO A 536 35.64 -8.28 4.92
C PRO A 536 36.10 -9.17 3.76
N ARG A 537 37.21 -9.88 3.93
CA ARG A 537 37.71 -10.86 2.96
C ARG A 537 36.92 -12.15 3.13
N SER A 538 36.14 -12.53 2.11
CA SER A 538 35.58 -13.88 2.05
C SER A 538 36.73 -14.85 1.79
N VAL A 539 36.98 -15.78 2.70
CA VAL A 539 38.00 -16.82 2.53
C VAL A 539 37.39 -17.94 1.68
N LYS A 540 37.69 -17.96 0.38
CA LYS A 540 37.34 -19.09 -0.51
C LYS A 540 38.38 -20.18 -0.32
N PHE A 541 37.98 -21.32 0.23
CA PHE A 541 38.85 -22.50 0.31
C PHE A 541 38.96 -23.13 -1.08
N VAL A 542 40.15 -23.05 -1.69
CA VAL A 542 40.47 -23.79 -2.92
C VAL A 542 41.33 -25.00 -2.53
N PRO A 543 40.97 -26.24 -2.90
CA PRO A 543 41.81 -27.41 -2.62
C PRO A 543 43.19 -27.23 -3.28
N SER A 544 44.26 -27.26 -2.47
CA SER A 544 45.63 -26.96 -2.91
C SER A 544 46.41 -28.17 -3.47
N PHE A 545 45.75 -29.30 -3.74
CA PHE A 545 46.46 -30.48 -4.23
C PHE A 545 45.61 -31.37 -5.13
N ILE A 546 45.97 -31.44 -6.41
CA ILE A 546 45.57 -32.55 -7.28
C ILE A 546 46.66 -33.61 -7.19
N GLU A 547 46.34 -34.75 -6.58
CA GLU A 547 47.24 -35.92 -6.60
C GLU A 547 47.55 -36.31 -8.06
N ARG A 548 48.84 -36.25 -8.42
CA ARG A 548 49.34 -36.43 -9.81
C ARG A 548 49.51 -37.87 -10.24
N HIS A 549 49.32 -38.83 -9.35
CA HIS A 549 49.39 -40.23 -9.73
C HIS A 549 48.22 -40.56 -10.67
N ASN A 550 48.54 -41.20 -11.79
CA ASN A 550 47.59 -41.67 -12.80
C ASN A 550 46.81 -40.58 -13.55
N VAL A 551 47.32 -39.34 -13.64
CA VAL A 551 46.71 -38.32 -14.49
C VAL A 551 46.88 -38.70 -15.96
N ILE A 552 45.76 -38.82 -16.67
CA ILE A 552 45.68 -39.04 -18.11
C ILE A 552 44.96 -37.86 -18.76
N ALA A 553 45.31 -37.55 -20.00
CA ALA A 553 44.67 -36.47 -20.72
C ALA A 553 44.48 -36.79 -22.21
N SER A 554 43.43 -36.24 -22.78
CA SER A 554 43.14 -36.22 -24.22
C SER A 554 43.13 -34.77 -24.71
N SER A 555 43.44 -34.54 -25.98
CA SER A 555 43.33 -33.23 -26.61
C SER A 555 42.59 -33.32 -27.93
N SER A 556 41.87 -32.25 -28.28
CA SER A 556 41.24 -32.06 -29.59
C SER A 556 41.46 -30.64 -30.10
N ARG A 557 41.50 -30.49 -31.43
CA ARG A 557 41.44 -29.18 -32.08
C ARG A 557 39.99 -28.74 -32.15
N VAL A 558 39.74 -27.47 -31.87
CA VAL A 558 38.38 -26.93 -31.84
C VAL A 558 38.20 -25.88 -32.92
N ASP A 559 37.07 -25.94 -33.62
CA ASP A 559 36.52 -24.83 -34.37
C ASP A 559 35.27 -24.28 -33.67
N LEU A 560 35.11 -22.96 -33.67
CA LEU A 560 34.00 -22.27 -33.02
C LEU A 560 33.04 -21.75 -34.09
N ARG A 561 31.91 -22.44 -34.27
CA ARG A 561 30.88 -22.03 -35.22
C ARG A 561 30.00 -20.93 -34.61
N SER A 562 29.99 -19.79 -35.28
CA SER A 562 29.07 -18.69 -34.98
C SER A 562 27.63 -19.10 -35.28
N ILE A 563 26.71 -18.92 -34.33
CA ILE A 563 25.26 -19.10 -34.53
C ILE A 563 24.83 -18.12 -35.63
N GLY A 564 24.39 -18.66 -36.78
CA GLY A 564 24.17 -17.87 -37.99
C GLY A 564 23.18 -16.71 -37.83
N SER A 565 23.56 -15.54 -38.33
CA SER A 565 22.65 -14.65 -39.07
C SER A 565 23.03 -14.73 -40.55
N GLY A 566 22.06 -15.06 -41.40
CA GLY A 566 22.26 -15.25 -42.84
C GLY A 566 22.79 -14.02 -43.58
N SER A 567 23.50 -14.31 -44.68
CA SER A 567 23.81 -13.48 -45.86
C SER A 567 23.76 -11.95 -45.72
N GLY A 568 24.94 -11.32 -45.77
CA GLY A 568 25.09 -9.89 -46.01
C GLY A 568 26.56 -9.49 -46.10
N SER A 569 27.16 -9.66 -47.27
CA SER A 569 28.48 -9.13 -47.61
C SER A 569 28.54 -7.61 -47.46
N GLY A 570 29.36 -7.11 -46.53
CA GLY A 570 29.67 -5.69 -46.38
C GLY A 570 30.85 -5.50 -45.42
N ALA A 571 32.00 -5.16 -45.97
CA ALA A 571 33.30 -5.17 -45.33
C ALA A 571 33.47 -4.16 -44.18
N GLY A 572 34.06 -4.64 -43.08
CA GLY A 572 35.27 -4.10 -42.47
C GLY A 572 35.26 -2.68 -41.90
N THR A 573 35.20 -2.59 -40.58
CA THR A 573 36.11 -1.72 -39.82
C THR A 573 36.50 -2.44 -38.52
N GLY A 574 37.81 -2.63 -38.35
CA GLY A 574 38.40 -3.33 -37.22
C GLY A 574 38.32 -2.56 -35.90
N PHE A 575 38.95 -3.16 -34.89
CA PHE A 575 39.13 -2.72 -33.50
C PHE A 575 38.10 -3.27 -32.50
N GLY A 576 38.40 -4.44 -31.92
CA GLY A 576 37.71 -4.93 -30.71
C GLY A 576 37.95 -6.42 -30.46
N GLY A 577 38.84 -6.76 -29.51
CA GLY A 577 39.18 -8.14 -29.14
C GLY A 577 37.95 -8.96 -28.74
N GLY A 578 37.67 -10.01 -29.52
CA GLY A 578 36.48 -10.85 -29.43
C GLY A 578 36.46 -11.78 -28.22
N ARG A 579 35.95 -11.30 -27.08
CA ARG A 579 35.56 -12.15 -25.94
C ARG A 579 34.08 -12.55 -25.94
N GLY A 580 33.22 -11.88 -26.71
CA GLY A 580 31.79 -12.19 -26.75
C GLY A 580 31.39 -13.33 -27.69
N VAL A 581 32.19 -13.59 -28.73
CA VAL A 581 31.89 -14.63 -29.74
C VAL A 581 32.17 -16.03 -29.18
N GLU A 582 33.21 -16.17 -28.35
CA GLU A 582 33.69 -17.47 -27.86
C GLU A 582 32.80 -18.10 -26.79
N LEU A 583 32.09 -17.31 -25.98
CA LEU A 583 31.28 -17.83 -24.87
C LEU A 583 30.05 -18.63 -25.35
N PHE A 584 29.47 -18.23 -26.49
CA PHE A 584 28.20 -18.77 -27.00
C PHE A 584 28.32 -19.57 -28.31
N ALA A 585 29.50 -19.58 -28.93
CA ALA A 585 29.76 -20.35 -30.15
C ALA A 585 29.61 -21.86 -29.91
N GLU A 586 29.13 -22.57 -30.92
CA GLU A 586 29.08 -24.04 -30.94
C GLU A 586 30.50 -24.58 -31.16
N VAL A 587 30.87 -25.61 -30.40
CA VAL A 587 32.19 -26.24 -30.40
C VAL A 587 32.15 -27.46 -31.32
N GLU A 588 32.95 -27.44 -32.38
CA GLU A 588 33.20 -28.62 -33.21
C GLU A 588 34.62 -29.15 -32.96
N GLU A 589 34.72 -30.41 -32.55
CA GLU A 589 36.00 -31.06 -32.24
C GLU A 589 36.52 -31.86 -33.44
N PHE A 590 37.82 -31.72 -33.69
CA PHE A 590 38.58 -32.45 -34.70
C PHE A 590 39.82 -33.06 -34.07
N ASP A 591 40.29 -34.17 -34.67
CA ASP A 591 41.55 -34.83 -34.29
C ASP A 591 41.66 -35.16 -32.78
N THR A 592 40.55 -35.56 -32.15
CA THR A 592 40.51 -35.98 -30.74
C THR A 592 41.40 -37.19 -30.49
N THR A 593 42.37 -37.07 -29.59
CA THR A 593 43.30 -38.14 -29.24
C THR A 593 42.71 -39.08 -28.19
N GLU A 594 43.23 -40.31 -28.10
CA GLU A 594 42.95 -41.16 -26.93
C GLU A 594 43.56 -40.56 -25.64
N PHE A 595 43.08 -41.01 -24.48
CA PHE A 595 43.68 -40.64 -23.20
C PHE A 595 45.07 -41.25 -23.05
N VAL A 596 46.06 -40.41 -22.81
CA VAL A 596 47.46 -40.82 -22.63
C VAL A 596 48.01 -40.30 -21.31
N ASN A 597 49.10 -40.90 -20.81
CA ASN A 597 49.72 -40.50 -19.56
C ASN A 597 50.43 -39.13 -19.68
N GLU A 598 50.72 -38.53 -18.52
CA GLU A 598 51.54 -37.34 -18.40
C GLU A 598 52.86 -37.47 -19.19
N GLY A 599 53.11 -36.56 -20.14
CA GLY A 599 54.31 -36.51 -20.98
C GLY A 599 54.16 -37.15 -22.37
N ASP A 600 53.16 -38.02 -22.57
CA ASP A 600 52.85 -38.64 -23.88
C ASP A 600 51.82 -37.83 -24.67
N LEU A 601 51.07 -36.95 -23.99
CA LEU A 601 50.10 -36.04 -24.59
C LEU A 601 50.79 -35.13 -25.61
N THR A 602 50.29 -35.12 -26.84
CA THR A 602 50.87 -34.34 -27.94
C THR A 602 49.83 -33.45 -28.61
N VAL A 603 50.15 -32.16 -28.79
CA VAL A 603 49.30 -31.19 -29.53
C VAL A 603 50.02 -30.60 -30.73
N ALA A 604 49.28 -30.33 -31.81
CA ALA A 604 49.83 -29.70 -33.01
C ALA A 604 49.59 -28.18 -32.97
N ILE A 605 50.66 -27.38 -33.08
CA ILE A 605 50.58 -25.90 -33.11
C ILE A 605 50.78 -25.42 -34.55
N PRO A 606 49.72 -25.10 -35.31
CA PRO A 606 49.83 -24.53 -36.66
C PRO A 606 50.38 -23.10 -36.61
N PRO A 607 50.84 -22.51 -37.74
CA PRO A 607 51.30 -21.11 -37.78
C PRO A 607 50.14 -20.09 -37.77
N PHE A 608 48.94 -20.48 -37.32
CA PHE A 608 47.72 -19.68 -37.31
C PHE A 608 47.06 -19.72 -35.93
N SER A 609 46.05 -18.87 -35.73
CA SER A 609 45.24 -18.94 -34.50
C SER A 609 44.55 -20.29 -34.37
N THR A 610 44.62 -20.91 -33.19
CA THR A 610 44.06 -22.25 -32.95
C THR A 610 43.42 -22.33 -31.57
N TYR A 611 42.33 -23.09 -31.48
CA TYR A 611 41.75 -23.52 -30.22
C TYR A 611 42.08 -24.98 -29.96
N ILE A 612 42.45 -25.27 -28.72
CA ILE A 612 42.81 -26.61 -28.27
C ILE A 612 42.00 -26.90 -27.01
N LYS A 613 41.19 -27.96 -27.06
CA LYS A 613 40.49 -28.49 -25.88
C LYS A 613 41.32 -29.62 -25.29
N PHE A 614 41.36 -29.66 -23.96
CA PHE A 614 41.88 -30.78 -23.21
C PHE A 614 40.77 -31.38 -22.35
N VAL A 615 40.80 -32.70 -22.20
CA VAL A 615 39.99 -33.43 -21.22
C VAL A 615 40.94 -34.14 -20.28
N ILE A 616 40.87 -33.84 -18.98
CA ILE A 616 41.82 -34.34 -17.98
C ILE A 616 41.09 -35.26 -16.99
N ALA A 617 41.65 -36.44 -16.79
CA ALA A 617 41.09 -37.48 -15.93
C ALA A 617 42.18 -38.16 -15.07
N LYS A 618 41.76 -38.94 -14.09
CA LYS A 618 42.59 -39.85 -13.31
C LYS A 618 42.24 -41.29 -13.62
N LYS A 619 43.22 -42.10 -14.00
CA LYS A 619 43.02 -43.52 -14.25
C LYS A 619 42.80 -44.28 -12.94
N ARG A 620 41.71 -45.06 -12.87
CA ARG A 620 41.38 -46.00 -11.78
C ARG A 620 41.16 -47.40 -12.37
N GLY A 621 42.21 -48.20 -12.43
CA GLY A 621 42.16 -49.52 -13.08
C GLY A 621 41.97 -49.39 -14.59
N ASP A 622 40.91 -49.98 -15.13
CA ASP A 622 40.53 -49.88 -16.55
C ASP A 622 39.60 -48.68 -16.85
N ASP A 623 39.14 -47.96 -15.82
CA ASP A 623 38.25 -46.81 -15.93
C ASP A 623 39.00 -45.50 -15.62
N PHE A 624 38.36 -44.35 -15.86
CA PHE A 624 38.90 -43.04 -15.52
C PHE A 624 37.86 -42.12 -14.88
N GLU A 625 38.33 -41.31 -13.94
CA GLU A 625 37.54 -40.31 -13.21
C GLU A 625 37.93 -38.92 -13.70
N LEU A 626 36.96 -38.16 -14.22
CA LEU A 626 37.19 -36.81 -14.71
C LEU A 626 37.58 -35.86 -13.57
N VAL A 627 38.55 -34.97 -13.82
CA VAL A 627 39.03 -34.02 -12.82
C VAL A 627 38.19 -32.75 -12.87
N SER A 628 37.42 -32.45 -11.83
CA SER A 628 36.66 -31.19 -11.78
C SER A 628 37.57 -29.98 -11.53
N PHE A 629 37.38 -28.94 -12.35
CA PHE A 629 38.01 -27.62 -12.23
C PHE A 629 37.02 -26.51 -11.83
N GLU A 630 35.78 -26.82 -11.41
CA GLU A 630 34.77 -25.80 -11.03
C GLU A 630 35.23 -24.87 -9.90
N ASN A 631 36.12 -25.36 -9.03
CA ASN A 631 36.64 -24.59 -7.90
C ASN A 631 37.96 -23.87 -8.22
N ALA A 632 38.55 -24.08 -9.40
CA ALA A 632 39.77 -23.40 -9.84
C ALA A 632 39.47 -21.95 -10.24
N GLU A 633 40.33 -21.00 -9.85
CA GLU A 633 40.20 -19.61 -10.28
C GLU A 633 40.62 -19.46 -11.75
N LEU A 634 41.79 -20.02 -12.11
CA LEU A 634 42.24 -20.13 -13.49
C LEU A 634 42.93 -21.47 -13.75
N VAL A 635 42.54 -22.15 -14.84
CA VAL A 635 43.39 -23.16 -15.47
C VAL A 635 44.26 -22.48 -16.53
N ILE A 636 45.56 -22.76 -16.53
CA ILE A 636 46.58 -22.09 -17.32
C ILE A 636 47.36 -23.10 -18.17
N LEU A 637 47.47 -22.85 -19.46
CA LEU A 637 48.38 -23.54 -20.37
C LEU A 637 49.68 -22.74 -20.49
N THR A 638 50.82 -23.39 -20.26
CA THR A 638 52.15 -22.76 -20.26
C THR A 638 53.07 -23.44 -21.26
N PHE A 639 53.72 -22.67 -22.13
CA PHE A 639 54.84 -23.10 -22.96
C PHE A 639 56.14 -22.48 -22.44
N ASN A 640 57.20 -23.27 -22.29
CA ASN A 640 58.45 -22.81 -21.71
C ASN A 640 59.68 -23.50 -22.34
N ASP A 641 60.60 -22.71 -22.90
CA ASP A 641 61.86 -23.19 -23.46
C ASP A 641 63.10 -22.84 -22.64
N GLY A 642 62.89 -22.33 -21.42
CA GLY A 642 63.94 -21.88 -20.51
C GLY A 642 64.39 -20.43 -20.74
N LYS A 643 64.06 -19.82 -21.88
CA LYS A 643 64.30 -18.40 -22.18
C LYS A 643 63.00 -17.61 -22.28
N THR A 644 61.99 -18.20 -22.91
CA THR A 644 60.69 -17.62 -23.19
C THR A 644 59.62 -18.47 -22.50
N LYS A 645 58.78 -17.82 -21.69
CA LYS A 645 57.63 -18.44 -21.03
C LYS A 645 56.36 -17.74 -21.48
N LEU A 646 55.44 -18.47 -22.09
CA LEU A 646 54.13 -17.97 -22.51
C LEU A 646 53.04 -18.69 -21.73
N LYS A 647 52.05 -17.94 -21.23
CA LYS A 647 50.92 -18.43 -20.45
C LYS A 647 49.60 -18.04 -21.12
N PHE A 648 48.65 -18.96 -21.11
CA PHE A 648 47.32 -18.80 -21.68
C PHE A 648 46.29 -19.24 -20.66
N ASN A 649 45.42 -18.32 -20.25
CA ASN A 649 44.27 -18.68 -19.43
C ASN A 649 43.27 -19.45 -20.29
N HIS A 650 42.52 -20.37 -19.67
CA HIS A 650 41.42 -21.04 -20.34
C HIS A 650 40.36 -20.03 -20.81
N VAL A 651 39.61 -20.43 -21.84
CA VAL A 651 38.51 -19.70 -22.44
C VAL A 651 37.20 -20.28 -21.91
N TYR A 652 36.30 -19.41 -21.45
CA TYR A 652 34.95 -19.81 -21.07
C TYR A 652 34.08 -20.01 -22.32
N ASN A 653 33.44 -21.17 -22.43
CA ASN A 653 32.48 -21.50 -23.47
C ASN A 653 31.38 -22.40 -22.88
N LYS A 654 30.11 -22.18 -23.27
CA LYS A 654 28.93 -22.89 -22.74
C LYS A 654 28.98 -24.42 -22.93
N GLU A 655 29.72 -24.92 -23.91
CA GLU A 655 29.84 -26.35 -24.28
C GLU A 655 31.11 -26.99 -23.71
N ILE A 656 31.89 -26.24 -22.93
CA ILE A 656 33.08 -26.74 -22.23
C ILE A 656 32.76 -26.89 -20.74
N ASP A 657 32.67 -28.14 -20.29
CA ASP A 657 32.28 -28.48 -18.93
C ASP A 657 33.53 -28.66 -18.04
N MET A 658 33.92 -27.58 -17.36
CA MET A 658 35.06 -27.61 -16.42
C MET A 658 34.84 -28.56 -15.24
N GLY A 659 33.59 -28.88 -14.87
CA GLY A 659 33.26 -29.90 -13.86
C GLY A 659 33.60 -31.32 -14.31
N LYS A 660 33.68 -31.53 -15.63
CA LYS A 660 34.08 -32.78 -16.29
C LYS A 660 35.53 -32.76 -16.78
N GLY A 661 36.34 -31.85 -16.28
CA GLY A 661 37.76 -31.78 -16.63
C GLY A 661 38.04 -31.29 -18.05
N GLU A 662 37.06 -30.67 -18.69
CA GLU A 662 37.22 -30.06 -20.00
C GLU A 662 37.73 -28.62 -19.85
N VAL A 663 38.75 -28.27 -20.63
CA VAL A 663 39.33 -26.92 -20.63
C VAL A 663 39.77 -26.54 -22.04
N LEU A 664 39.35 -25.35 -22.47
CA LEU A 664 39.62 -24.81 -23.80
C LEU A 664 40.67 -23.69 -23.72
N PHE A 665 41.63 -23.69 -24.64
CA PHE A 665 42.62 -22.62 -24.76
C PHE A 665 42.64 -22.04 -26.16
N LYS A 666 42.90 -20.73 -26.26
CA LYS A 666 43.14 -20.03 -27.52
C LYS A 666 44.59 -19.59 -27.62
N ILE A 667 45.24 -19.98 -28.70
CA ILE A 667 46.57 -19.48 -29.08
C ILE A 667 46.39 -18.62 -30.32
N ASN A 668 46.70 -17.32 -30.22
CA ASN A 668 46.66 -16.43 -31.37
C ASN A 668 47.88 -16.65 -32.29
N GLU A 669 47.79 -16.20 -33.54
CA GLU A 669 48.84 -16.37 -34.55
C GLU A 669 50.23 -15.88 -34.11
N GLN A 670 50.30 -14.72 -33.46
CA GLN A 670 51.58 -14.17 -32.97
C GLN A 670 52.25 -15.10 -31.94
N ASN A 671 51.47 -15.59 -30.99
CA ASN A 671 51.97 -16.50 -29.96
C ASN A 671 52.26 -17.89 -30.54
N ALA A 672 51.47 -18.38 -31.51
CA ALA A 672 51.71 -19.63 -32.20
C ALA A 672 53.07 -19.62 -32.92
N ASN A 673 53.38 -18.54 -33.64
CA ASN A 673 54.67 -18.36 -34.30
C ASN A 673 55.84 -18.29 -33.32
N THR A 674 55.62 -17.71 -32.13
CA THR A 674 56.62 -17.68 -31.05
C THR A 674 56.87 -19.07 -30.47
N ILE A 675 55.80 -19.83 -30.18
CA ILE A 675 55.88 -21.21 -29.67
C ILE A 675 56.60 -22.13 -30.67
N ARG A 676 56.29 -22.00 -31.96
CA ARG A 676 56.94 -22.80 -33.02
C ARG A 676 58.46 -22.59 -33.12
N GLY A 677 58.97 -21.45 -32.65
CA GLY A 677 60.39 -21.14 -32.59
C GLY A 677 61.12 -21.67 -31.36
N MET A 678 60.41 -22.22 -30.37
CA MET A 678 60.98 -22.70 -29.12
C MET A 678 61.83 -23.97 -29.34
N VAL A 679 62.97 -24.03 -28.65
CA VAL A 679 63.88 -25.18 -28.72
C VAL A 679 63.33 -26.36 -27.94
N ASN A 680 62.80 -26.12 -26.74
CA ASN A 680 62.10 -27.15 -25.97
C ASN A 680 60.63 -27.22 -26.43
N ARG A 681 60.13 -28.44 -26.58
CA ARG A 681 58.79 -28.70 -27.10
C ARG A 681 57.80 -29.13 -26.02
N ASP A 682 57.97 -28.66 -24.80
CA ASP A 682 57.11 -29.01 -23.67
C ASP A 682 56.03 -27.94 -23.43
N PHE A 683 54.85 -28.40 -23.02
CA PHE A 683 53.82 -27.55 -22.44
C PHE A 683 53.35 -28.14 -21.10
N TYR A 684 52.78 -27.27 -20.27
CA TYR A 684 52.30 -27.59 -18.93
C TYR A 684 50.89 -27.04 -18.75
N ILE A 685 50.01 -27.80 -18.10
CA ILE A 685 48.71 -27.30 -17.65
C ILE A 685 48.76 -27.21 -16.13
N SER A 686 48.41 -26.05 -15.60
CA SER A 686 48.43 -25.73 -14.17
C SER A 686 47.12 -25.09 -13.73
N ILE A 687 46.86 -25.12 -12.42
CA ILE A 687 45.79 -24.36 -11.79
C ILE A 687 46.41 -23.27 -10.94
N ASP A 688 45.89 -22.06 -11.07
CA ASP A 688 46.14 -20.94 -10.18
C ASP A 688 45.01 -20.86 -9.15
N ASN A 689 45.38 -20.96 -7.87
CA ASN A 689 44.47 -20.89 -6.73
C ASN A 689 44.51 -19.51 -6.03
N GLY A 690 45.08 -18.49 -6.68
CA GLY A 690 45.19 -17.11 -6.18
C GLY A 690 46.40 -16.86 -5.26
N ALA A 691 47.08 -17.92 -4.81
CA ALA A 691 48.30 -17.84 -4.00
C ALA A 691 49.48 -18.61 -4.63
N ASP A 692 49.20 -19.82 -5.13
CA ASP A 692 50.18 -20.72 -5.74
C ASP A 692 49.65 -21.30 -7.07
N GLU A 693 50.57 -21.58 -8.00
CA GLU A 693 50.28 -22.26 -9.27
C GLU A 693 50.74 -23.73 -9.18
N SER A 694 49.78 -24.65 -9.25
CA SER A 694 50.03 -26.10 -9.14
C SER A 694 49.88 -26.80 -10.49
N MET A 695 50.90 -27.57 -10.89
CA MET A 695 50.88 -28.31 -12.16
C MET A 695 49.92 -29.51 -12.09
N VAL A 696 49.06 -29.63 -13.11
CA VAL A 696 48.10 -30.73 -13.29
C VAL A 696 48.67 -31.81 -14.19
N THR A 697 49.15 -31.43 -15.38
CA THR A 697 49.73 -32.35 -16.36
C THR A 697 50.74 -31.62 -17.27
N LYS A 698 51.47 -32.38 -18.08
CA LYS A 698 52.38 -31.87 -19.11
C LYS A 698 52.30 -32.73 -20.36
N GLY A 699 52.73 -32.16 -21.47
CA GLY A 699 52.82 -32.85 -22.75
C GLY A 699 53.83 -32.19 -23.66
N LYS A 700 53.85 -32.64 -24.91
CA LYS A 700 54.71 -32.11 -25.96
C LYS A 700 53.90 -31.44 -27.07
N PHE A 701 54.49 -30.46 -27.74
CA PHE A 701 53.88 -29.92 -28.95
C PHE A 701 54.70 -30.27 -30.19
N THR A 702 54.01 -30.43 -31.31
CA THR A 702 54.59 -30.61 -32.63
C THR A 702 54.30 -29.40 -33.50
N LEU A 703 55.14 -29.21 -34.52
CA LEU A 703 54.85 -28.24 -35.57
C LEU A 703 53.74 -28.84 -36.42
N GLY A 704 52.52 -28.32 -36.24
CA GLY A 704 51.34 -28.70 -37.02
C GLY A 704 51.37 -28.15 -38.43
#